data_AF-Q04P67-F1
#
_entry.id   AF-Q04P67-F1
#
_cell.length_a   1.000
_cell.length_b   1.000
_cell.length_c   1.000
_cell.angle_alpha   90.00
_cell.angle_beta   90.00
_cell.angle_gamma   90.00
#
_symmetry.space_group_name_H-M   'P 1'
#
loop_
_entity.id
_entity.type
_entity.pdbx_description
1 polymer ?
#
loop_
_entity_poly.entity_id
_entity_poly.type
_entity_poly.pdbx_seq_one_letter_code
_entity_poly.pdbx_strand_id
1 'polypeptide(L)'
;MQFLDNIRSSKFLIPGLFLPQFVILGIYFHKLYLKFLSFCPNRNFLTWDPDARLVTSIRFAEGFRSFDPVVIVRLIFDSPTWPVLRNFPEALIVLIFGPGGTLVSLFTFGELVLLFLIVPWVLFRFSKQENRIAPALLFPIVWAGLLQNPGFMHYSFSGMLEVQGGLFFLPAALAFWELQRYCFDKAEILRSSRNPNSFLQEDSKQINSGFISVTSISTDSYSPWFLCISVNLLFHTKYPYGYIFIFFGCLFLITFRFDETKQFIFKILNFYGLFLNESSFLKNRLERNSSTFFIKNVSEKENLDSSLKNFSEERGFDSVAKNSSGKTKSVFPRENFFKKVKWGALIPIGFAILSILVSIIFSEETLPGKTKAYLRYAGVLIFWIDINIVVWKIFYGLRKTDKNILTLQLTDRSESSVSRSEVQSIKIASKSRSVSRNSDVEKDFSIWKYFWTYVIFPIGSWILIHPDRFSSSGSTIRHIQGVGLMPGQSENSIFSLTYFREILDNSFYAPYGGWVLCVGLILGIIFGVFRYWKNREVSASFFLFLSVLISILGLTLMTPNRQARHIYHLYPALLIAICIFCYEKFHEEREKVLSCLVYSIFIMFTLGYWSWKYSDIWERTNLCFSGTDRSLFFTAEDAESVFLKTVNRPSVLWNLLSLEHHNRPDVVLSFYRAGFYNRQRVREKNKKEEFDLQKIRISGSNWFIVADKCDEIGNRIGIPFEGSKRPVSETDWNQIRGACILKVGGE
;
A
#
# COMPACT_ATOMS: atom_id res chain seq x y z
N MET A 1 -24.18 -2.15 2.00
CA MET A 1 -25.52 -2.59 2.44
C MET A 1 -25.69 -2.47 3.95
N GLN A 2 -24.86 -3.12 4.79
CA GLN A 2 -25.02 -3.04 6.27
C GLN A 2 -25.01 -1.63 6.91
N PHE A 3 -24.28 -0.66 6.35
CA PHE A 3 -24.36 0.73 6.83
C PHE A 3 -25.75 1.33 6.61
N LEU A 4 -26.35 1.07 5.44
CA LEU A 4 -27.72 1.49 5.12
C LEU A 4 -28.75 0.69 5.93
N ASP A 5 -28.50 -0.60 6.18
CA ASP A 5 -29.37 -1.43 7.02
C ASP A 5 -29.30 -1.01 8.50
N ASN A 6 -28.14 -0.55 8.98
CA ASN A 6 -27.97 0.03 10.31
C ASN A 6 -28.61 1.43 10.43
N ILE A 7 -28.55 2.26 9.37
CA ILE A 7 -29.33 3.50 9.28
C ILE A 7 -30.83 3.19 9.35
N ARG A 8 -31.27 2.10 8.69
CA ARG A 8 -32.67 1.66 8.69
C ARG A 8 -33.12 1.09 10.06
N SER A 9 -32.22 0.42 10.78
CA SER A 9 -32.47 -0.18 12.11
C SER A 9 -32.41 0.83 13.26
N SER A 10 -31.54 1.84 13.19
CA SER A 10 -31.42 2.90 14.19
C SER A 10 -32.34 4.07 13.83
N LYS A 11 -33.60 3.99 14.27
CA LYS A 11 -34.62 5.05 14.17
C LYS A 11 -33.98 6.45 14.31
N PHE A 12 -33.88 7.20 13.20
CA PHE A 12 -33.57 8.64 13.02
C PHE A 12 -32.39 9.32 13.78
N LEU A 13 -31.87 8.75 14.87
CA LEU A 13 -30.96 9.39 15.81
C LEU A 13 -29.53 9.45 15.28
N ILE A 14 -29.04 8.40 14.62
CA ILE A 14 -27.70 8.38 14.03
C ILE A 14 -27.61 9.34 12.84
N PRO A 15 -28.52 9.30 11.84
CA PRO A 15 -28.56 10.33 10.80
C PRO A 15 -28.70 11.74 11.36
N GLY A 16 -29.51 11.91 12.42
CA GLY A 16 -29.71 13.18 13.11
C GLY A 16 -28.45 13.77 13.76
N LEU A 17 -27.49 12.94 14.17
CA LEU A 17 -26.20 13.41 14.73
C LEU A 17 -25.16 13.75 13.66
N PHE A 18 -25.18 13.07 12.52
CA PHE A 18 -24.25 13.35 11.41
C PHE A 18 -24.73 14.48 10.51
N LEU A 19 -26.04 14.68 10.34
CA LEU A 19 -26.60 15.69 9.45
C LEU A 19 -26.11 17.11 9.79
N PRO A 20 -26.17 17.60 11.05
CA PRO A 20 -25.64 18.92 11.40
C PRO A 20 -24.15 19.07 11.08
N GLN A 21 -23.36 17.99 11.29
CA GLN A 21 -21.93 18.00 11.02
C GLN A 21 -21.64 18.11 9.52
N PHE A 22 -22.39 17.38 8.68
CA PHE A 22 -22.27 17.52 7.23
C PHE A 22 -22.75 18.87 6.71
N VAL A 23 -23.76 19.49 7.33
CA VAL A 23 -24.17 20.86 7.02
C VAL A 23 -23.05 21.85 7.34
N ILE A 24 -22.42 21.74 8.53
CA ILE A 24 -21.27 22.58 8.91
C ILE A 24 -20.11 22.39 7.93
N LEU A 25 -19.77 21.14 7.60
CA LEU A 25 -18.74 20.82 6.61
C LEU A 25 -19.08 21.39 5.23
N GLY A 26 -20.33 21.29 4.78
CA GLY A 26 -20.80 21.87 3.53
C GLY A 26 -20.63 23.38 3.47
N ILE A 27 -20.99 24.10 4.54
CA ILE A 27 -20.76 25.54 4.67
C ILE A 27 -19.25 25.85 4.61
N TYR A 28 -18.43 25.06 5.30
CA TYR A 28 -16.98 25.24 5.30
C TYR A 28 -16.38 25.02 3.91
N PHE A 29 -16.76 23.94 3.23
CA PHE A 29 -16.35 23.62 1.86
C PHE A 29 -16.79 24.69 0.86
N HIS A 30 -18.00 25.23 1.02
CA HIS A 30 -18.46 26.34 0.19
C HIS A 30 -17.59 27.59 0.39
N LYS A 31 -17.32 27.99 1.65
CA LYS A 31 -16.42 29.12 1.95
C LYS A 31 -15.01 28.91 1.41
N LEU A 32 -14.48 27.71 1.57
CA LEU A 32 -13.18 27.30 1.07
C LEU A 32 -13.10 27.42 -0.45
N TYR A 33 -14.13 26.95 -1.16
CA TYR A 33 -14.23 27.07 -2.61
C TYR A 33 -14.31 28.55 -3.06
N LEU A 34 -15.14 29.37 -2.41
CA LEU A 34 -15.21 30.81 -2.70
C LEU A 34 -13.85 31.50 -2.47
N LYS A 35 -13.14 31.13 -1.40
CA LYS A 35 -11.78 31.64 -1.15
C LYS A 35 -10.83 31.22 -2.27
N PHE A 36 -10.81 29.96 -2.65
CA PHE A 36 -10.00 29.48 -3.78
C PHE A 36 -10.27 30.31 -5.05
N LEU A 37 -11.53 30.60 -5.36
CA LEU A 37 -11.87 31.49 -6.47
C LEU A 37 -11.31 32.90 -6.26
N SER A 38 -11.51 33.53 -5.10
CA SER A 38 -11.05 34.91 -4.89
C SER A 38 -9.53 35.08 -4.79
N PHE A 39 -8.82 34.13 -4.18
CA PHE A 39 -7.40 34.26 -3.82
C PHE A 39 -6.45 33.76 -4.90
N CYS A 40 -6.87 32.79 -5.74
CA CYS A 40 -5.96 32.21 -6.73
C CYS A 40 -6.07 32.93 -8.08
N PRO A 41 -5.06 33.72 -8.46
CA PRO A 41 -5.09 34.52 -9.69
C PRO A 41 -4.94 33.65 -10.93
N ASN A 42 -4.22 32.52 -10.82
CA ASN A 42 -4.10 31.54 -11.88
C ASN A 42 -4.75 30.22 -11.44
N ARG A 43 -5.77 29.80 -12.18
CA ARG A 43 -6.50 28.54 -11.97
C ARG A 43 -6.35 27.57 -13.14
N ASN A 44 -5.59 27.98 -14.17
CA ASN A 44 -5.40 27.19 -15.38
C ASN A 44 -4.12 26.35 -15.31
N PHE A 45 -3.12 26.78 -14.55
CA PHE A 45 -1.87 26.04 -14.33
C PHE A 45 -1.75 25.68 -12.84
N LEU A 46 -1.38 24.42 -12.56
CA LEU A 46 -1.51 23.78 -11.25
C LEU A 46 -0.16 23.45 -10.61
N THR A 47 0.95 23.76 -11.30
CA THR A 47 2.36 23.45 -11.01
C THR A 47 2.87 22.17 -11.69
N TRP A 48 4.20 22.02 -11.67
CA TRP A 48 4.95 20.98 -12.38
C TRP A 48 4.35 19.56 -12.30
N ASP A 49 4.05 19.05 -11.10
CA ASP A 49 3.59 17.66 -10.89
C ASP A 49 2.14 17.43 -11.40
N PRO A 50 1.14 18.25 -11.03
CA PRO A 50 -0.21 18.18 -11.59
C PRO A 50 -0.27 18.46 -13.09
N ASP A 51 0.50 19.44 -13.60
CA ASP A 51 0.46 19.81 -15.02
C ASP A 51 1.07 18.71 -15.91
N ALA A 52 2.16 18.07 -15.47
CA ALA A 52 2.72 16.89 -16.14
C ALA A 52 1.74 15.71 -16.17
N ARG A 53 0.95 15.52 -15.10
CA ARG A 53 -0.11 14.49 -15.07
C ARG A 53 -1.27 14.86 -15.98
N LEU A 54 -1.69 16.12 -16.00
CA LEU A 54 -2.74 16.62 -16.88
C LEU A 54 -2.39 16.40 -18.36
N VAL A 55 -1.13 16.61 -18.77
CA VAL A 55 -0.67 16.24 -20.13
C VAL A 55 -0.98 14.77 -20.44
N THR A 56 -0.73 13.86 -19.49
CA THR A 56 -1.04 12.45 -19.68
C THR A 56 -2.55 12.20 -19.74
N SER A 57 -3.33 12.86 -18.88
CA SER A 57 -4.80 12.81 -18.90
C SER A 57 -5.40 13.33 -20.21
N ILE A 58 -4.81 14.38 -20.80
CA ILE A 58 -5.18 14.89 -22.14
C ILE A 58 -4.93 13.82 -23.20
N ARG A 59 -3.77 13.14 -23.18
CA ARG A 59 -3.46 12.06 -24.14
C ARG A 59 -4.41 10.87 -24.00
N PHE A 60 -4.82 10.53 -22.78
CA PHE A 60 -5.88 9.56 -22.56
C PHE A 60 -7.22 10.04 -23.15
N ALA A 61 -7.60 11.29 -22.90
CA ALA A 61 -8.82 11.88 -23.43
C ALA A 61 -8.81 11.89 -24.97
N GLU A 62 -7.67 12.17 -25.61
CA GLU A 62 -7.50 12.06 -27.06
C GLU A 62 -7.69 10.62 -27.54
N GLY A 63 -7.06 9.64 -26.87
CA GLY A 63 -7.21 8.22 -27.19
C GLY A 63 -8.66 7.74 -27.07
N PHE A 64 -9.37 8.19 -26.04
CA PHE A 64 -10.82 7.93 -25.89
C PHE A 64 -11.62 8.60 -26.99
N ARG A 65 -11.34 9.87 -27.30
CA ARG A 65 -12.02 10.63 -28.36
C ARG A 65 -11.83 9.99 -29.74
N SER A 66 -10.64 9.46 -30.03
CA SER A 66 -10.33 8.81 -31.29
C SER A 66 -10.72 7.32 -31.34
N PHE A 67 -11.28 6.76 -30.25
CA PHE A 67 -11.55 5.33 -30.10
C PHE A 67 -10.35 4.45 -30.47
N ASP A 68 -9.15 4.84 -30.06
CA ASP A 68 -7.92 4.07 -30.32
C ASP A 68 -7.54 3.25 -29.07
N PRO A 69 -7.98 1.98 -28.96
CA PRO A 69 -7.70 1.15 -27.80
C PRO A 69 -6.20 0.83 -27.68
N VAL A 70 -5.46 0.83 -28.79
CA VAL A 70 -4.02 0.55 -28.78
C VAL A 70 -3.28 1.68 -28.08
N VAL A 71 -3.64 2.94 -28.37
CA VAL A 71 -3.08 4.11 -27.69
C VAL A 71 -3.42 4.10 -26.20
N ILE A 72 -4.67 3.79 -25.83
CA ILE A 72 -5.09 3.73 -24.43
C ILE A 72 -4.29 2.64 -23.69
N VAL A 73 -4.23 1.43 -24.23
CA VAL A 73 -3.48 0.30 -23.64
C VAL A 73 -2.00 0.65 -23.54
N ARG A 74 -1.43 1.23 -24.60
CA ARG A 74 -0.04 1.70 -24.59
C ARG A 74 0.19 2.70 -23.46
N LEU A 75 -0.64 3.73 -23.31
CA LEU A 75 -0.51 4.71 -22.22
C LEU A 75 -0.65 4.09 -20.82
N ILE A 76 -1.49 3.06 -20.67
CA ILE A 76 -1.60 2.30 -19.41
C ILE A 76 -0.26 1.65 -19.06
N PHE A 77 0.42 1.05 -20.05
CA PHE A 77 1.65 0.28 -19.85
C PHE A 77 2.94 1.12 -19.92
N ASP A 78 2.93 2.23 -20.66
CA ASP A 78 4.07 3.12 -20.92
C ASP A 78 4.30 4.18 -19.84
N SER A 79 3.51 4.24 -18.76
CA SER A 79 3.71 5.23 -17.68
C SER A 79 4.67 4.72 -16.58
N PRO A 80 5.98 5.06 -16.60
CA PRO A 80 6.95 4.63 -15.59
C PRO A 80 6.97 5.49 -14.33
N THR A 81 6.51 6.76 -14.38
CA THR A 81 6.69 7.70 -13.26
C THR A 81 5.52 7.70 -12.27
N TRP A 82 4.29 7.54 -12.76
CA TRP A 82 3.08 7.56 -11.92
C TRP A 82 2.08 6.50 -12.37
N PRO A 83 1.43 5.80 -11.44
CA PRO A 83 0.34 4.92 -11.81
C PRO A 83 -0.87 5.68 -12.34
N VAL A 84 -1.64 4.99 -13.17
CA VAL A 84 -2.59 5.60 -14.12
C VAL A 84 -3.97 5.84 -13.51
N LEU A 85 -4.23 5.41 -12.27
CA LEU A 85 -5.56 5.43 -11.67
C LEU A 85 -6.24 6.79 -11.75
N ARG A 86 -5.49 7.85 -11.49
CA ARG A 86 -5.98 9.22 -11.51
C ARG A 86 -6.21 9.74 -12.92
N ASN A 87 -5.37 9.36 -13.87
CA ASN A 87 -5.42 9.86 -15.24
C ASN A 87 -6.68 9.39 -15.98
N PHE A 88 -7.25 8.24 -15.61
CA PHE A 88 -8.50 7.73 -16.19
C PHE A 88 -9.72 8.62 -15.91
N PRO A 89 -10.14 8.85 -14.65
CA PRO A 89 -11.27 9.72 -14.34
C PRO A 89 -10.97 11.17 -14.75
N GLU A 90 -9.72 11.63 -14.63
CA GLU A 90 -9.34 12.95 -15.14
C GLU A 90 -9.51 13.06 -16.66
N ALA A 91 -9.12 12.06 -17.43
CA ALA A 91 -9.31 12.06 -18.88
C ALA A 91 -10.79 12.15 -19.26
N LEU A 92 -11.68 11.48 -18.51
CA LEU A 92 -13.13 11.60 -18.71
C LEU A 92 -13.62 13.02 -18.42
N ILE A 93 -13.13 13.65 -17.34
CA ILE A 93 -13.43 15.04 -17.01
C ILE A 93 -12.93 15.98 -18.12
N VAL A 94 -11.71 15.78 -18.60
CA VAL A 94 -11.11 16.55 -19.71
C VAL A 94 -11.90 16.37 -21.01
N LEU A 95 -12.38 15.18 -21.30
CA LEU A 95 -13.21 14.89 -22.47
C LEU A 95 -14.53 15.68 -22.44
N ILE A 96 -15.17 15.77 -21.27
CA ILE A 96 -16.50 16.38 -21.11
C ILE A 96 -16.41 17.90 -20.96
N PHE A 97 -15.46 18.40 -20.17
CA PHE A 97 -15.40 19.80 -19.73
C PHE A 97 -14.19 20.57 -20.27
N GLY A 98 -13.25 19.91 -20.94
CA GLY A 98 -12.05 20.51 -21.51
C GLY A 98 -10.79 20.38 -20.63
N PRO A 99 -9.60 20.65 -21.19
CA PRO A 99 -8.30 20.38 -20.55
C PRO A 99 -7.84 21.46 -19.54
N GLY A 100 -8.76 22.08 -18.80
CA GLY A 100 -8.46 23.17 -17.87
C GLY A 100 -7.97 22.70 -16.49
N GLY A 101 -7.04 23.45 -15.88
CA GLY A 101 -6.50 23.14 -14.54
C GLY A 101 -7.56 23.20 -13.44
N THR A 102 -8.54 24.10 -13.55
CA THR A 102 -9.59 24.26 -12.54
C THR A 102 -10.39 22.98 -12.30
N LEU A 103 -10.64 22.21 -13.36
CA LEU A 103 -11.41 20.95 -13.25
C LEU A 103 -10.63 19.88 -12.49
N VAL A 104 -9.31 19.83 -12.67
CA VAL A 104 -8.43 18.92 -11.94
C VAL A 104 -8.35 19.31 -10.47
N SER A 105 -8.28 20.61 -10.15
CA SER A 105 -8.40 21.10 -8.78
C SER A 105 -9.71 20.69 -8.13
N LEU A 106 -10.83 20.87 -8.85
CA LEU A 106 -12.15 20.49 -8.36
C LEU A 106 -12.31 18.98 -8.20
N PHE A 107 -11.63 18.19 -9.02
CA PHE A 107 -11.62 16.73 -8.87
C PHE A 107 -10.97 16.32 -7.53
N THR A 108 -9.80 16.88 -7.18
CA THR A 108 -9.17 16.64 -5.87
C THR A 108 -9.99 17.18 -4.72
N PHE A 109 -10.67 18.30 -4.91
CA PHE A 109 -11.61 18.80 -3.92
C PHE A 109 -12.80 17.85 -3.71
N GLY A 110 -13.30 17.23 -4.78
CA GLY A 110 -14.30 16.17 -4.71
C GLY A 110 -13.79 14.93 -3.97
N GLU A 111 -12.54 14.52 -4.19
CA GLU A 111 -11.90 13.43 -3.43
C GLU A 111 -11.78 13.75 -1.94
N LEU A 112 -11.50 15.01 -1.59
CA LEU A 112 -11.51 15.47 -0.20
C LEU A 112 -12.91 15.35 0.44
N VAL A 113 -13.96 15.79 -0.26
CA VAL A 113 -15.33 15.62 0.22
C VAL A 113 -15.66 14.14 0.40
N LEU A 114 -15.28 13.30 -0.56
CA LEU A 114 -15.47 11.85 -0.48
C LEU A 114 -14.71 11.24 0.71
N LEU A 115 -13.49 11.70 0.99
CA LEU A 115 -12.73 11.30 2.18
C LEU A 115 -13.55 11.56 3.46
N PHE A 116 -14.12 12.75 3.62
CA PHE A 116 -14.96 13.05 4.79
C PHE A 116 -16.25 12.22 4.85
N LEU A 117 -16.83 11.84 3.71
CA LEU A 117 -18.00 10.97 3.67
C LEU A 117 -17.67 9.53 4.13
N ILE A 118 -16.46 9.02 3.83
CA ILE A 118 -16.08 7.66 4.24
C ILE A 118 -15.61 7.57 5.70
N VAL A 119 -15.12 8.66 6.30
CA VAL A 119 -14.58 8.65 7.67
C VAL A 119 -15.59 8.12 8.71
N PRO A 120 -16.86 8.57 8.75
CA PRO A 120 -17.86 8.01 9.67
C PRO A 120 -18.06 6.51 9.51
N TRP A 121 -18.07 6.01 8.27
CA TRP A 121 -18.19 4.59 7.98
C TRP A 121 -16.97 3.81 8.50
N VAL A 122 -15.76 4.34 8.30
CA VAL A 122 -14.51 3.75 8.82
C VAL A 122 -14.51 3.72 10.35
N LEU A 123 -14.84 4.84 11.01
CA LEU A 123 -14.95 4.93 12.48
C LEU A 123 -15.95 3.90 13.02
N PHE A 124 -17.12 3.76 12.38
CA PHE A 124 -18.12 2.78 12.77
C PHE A 124 -17.60 1.34 12.69
N ARG A 125 -16.89 0.98 11.62
CA ARG A 125 -16.37 -0.39 11.43
C ARG A 125 -15.24 -0.74 12.40
N PHE A 126 -14.40 0.23 12.77
CA PHE A 126 -13.38 0.02 13.80
C PHE A 126 -13.95 -0.01 15.23
N SER A 127 -15.00 0.78 15.52
CA SER A 127 -15.54 0.95 16.87
C SER A 127 -16.38 -0.23 17.41
N LYS A 128 -16.74 -1.20 16.56
CA LYS A 128 -17.58 -2.42 16.75
C LYS A 128 -18.01 -2.82 18.20
N GLN A 129 -18.72 -1.93 18.91
CA GLN A 129 -19.36 -2.12 20.22
C GLN A 129 -20.75 -1.46 20.22
N GLU A 130 -21.62 -1.82 21.17
CA GLU A 130 -23.05 -1.43 21.27
C GLU A 130 -23.33 0.07 21.14
N ASN A 131 -22.34 0.93 21.45
CA ASN A 131 -22.54 2.36 21.48
C ASN A 131 -22.42 3.01 20.08
N ARG A 132 -23.51 2.92 19.32
CA ARG A 132 -23.63 3.47 17.96
C ARG A 132 -23.47 5.00 17.87
N ILE A 133 -23.48 5.71 19.01
CA ILE A 133 -23.36 7.18 19.10
C ILE A 133 -21.90 7.64 19.09
N ALA A 134 -20.96 6.80 19.56
CA ALA A 134 -19.57 7.21 19.72
C ALA A 134 -18.88 7.67 18.41
N PRO A 135 -19.06 7.01 17.25
CA PRO A 135 -18.50 7.50 15.99
C PRO A 135 -18.95 8.92 15.63
N ALA A 136 -20.19 9.29 15.98
CA ALA A 136 -20.71 10.62 15.71
C ALA A 136 -20.07 11.70 16.61
N LEU A 137 -19.66 11.35 17.83
CA LEU A 137 -18.93 12.24 18.74
C LEU A 137 -17.43 12.35 18.43
N LEU A 138 -16.86 11.31 17.81
CA LEU A 138 -15.45 11.28 17.41
C LEU A 138 -15.22 11.97 16.06
N PHE A 139 -16.20 11.94 15.16
CA PHE A 139 -16.07 12.50 13.81
C PHE A 139 -15.62 13.98 13.79
N PRO A 140 -16.11 14.88 14.68
CA PRO A 140 -15.61 16.25 14.80
C PRO A 140 -14.11 16.38 14.98
N ILE A 141 -13.48 15.49 15.75
CA ILE A 141 -12.02 15.54 15.96
C ILE A 141 -11.29 15.21 14.68
N VAL A 142 -11.77 14.23 13.92
CA VAL A 142 -11.15 13.86 12.65
C VAL A 142 -11.30 14.99 11.63
N TRP A 143 -12.50 15.53 11.45
CA TRP A 143 -12.69 16.55 10.42
C TRP A 143 -12.16 17.91 10.79
N ALA A 144 -12.34 18.35 12.04
CA ALA A 144 -11.79 19.61 12.49
C ALA A 144 -10.26 19.54 12.56
N GLY A 145 -9.72 18.36 12.94
CA GLY A 145 -8.33 17.99 12.69
C GLY A 145 -7.98 18.29 11.24
N LEU A 146 -8.30 17.42 10.28
CA LEU A 146 -7.84 17.58 8.88
C LEU A 146 -7.98 19.00 8.30
N LEU A 147 -9.08 19.71 8.56
CA LEU A 147 -9.31 21.07 8.06
C LEU A 147 -8.43 22.15 8.68
N GLN A 148 -7.88 21.91 9.88
CA GLN A 148 -6.96 22.81 10.57
C GLN A 148 -5.49 22.56 10.21
N ASN A 149 -5.15 21.50 9.46
CA ASN A 149 -3.77 21.24 9.06
C ASN A 149 -3.46 22.07 7.80
N PRO A 150 -2.58 23.09 7.88
CA PRO A 150 -2.30 23.93 6.73
C PRO A 150 -1.63 23.16 5.59
N GLY A 151 -0.73 22.23 5.94
CA GLY A 151 -0.07 21.34 4.99
C GLY A 151 -1.05 20.46 4.24
N PHE A 152 -1.99 19.79 4.92
CA PHE A 152 -3.03 18.98 4.29
C PHE A 152 -3.97 19.83 3.44
N MET A 153 -4.41 20.99 3.95
CA MET A 153 -5.33 21.89 3.25
C MET A 153 -4.74 22.48 1.98
N HIS A 154 -3.43 22.72 1.93
CA HIS A 154 -2.71 23.14 0.73
C HIS A 154 -2.92 22.20 -0.47
N TYR A 155 -3.14 20.90 -0.22
CA TYR A 155 -3.35 19.92 -1.29
C TYR A 155 -4.81 19.75 -1.71
N SER A 156 -5.74 20.48 -1.11
CA SER A 156 -7.19 20.36 -1.42
C SER A 156 -7.54 20.75 -2.85
N PHE A 157 -6.83 21.71 -3.44
CA PHE A 157 -7.06 22.24 -4.79
C PHE A 157 -5.85 22.12 -5.72
N SER A 158 -4.77 21.46 -5.30
CA SER A 158 -3.54 21.41 -6.10
C SER A 158 -3.56 20.36 -7.19
N GLY A 159 -4.55 19.47 -7.23
CA GLY A 159 -4.55 18.34 -8.16
C GLY A 159 -3.55 17.23 -7.76
N MET A 160 -3.02 17.26 -6.54
CA MET A 160 -2.00 16.32 -6.05
C MET A 160 -2.60 15.00 -5.52
N LEU A 161 -1.73 13.99 -5.32
CA LEU A 161 -2.11 12.61 -5.02
C LEU A 161 -2.27 12.32 -3.52
N GLU A 162 -1.90 13.25 -2.65
CA GLU A 162 -1.85 13.04 -1.20
C GLU A 162 -3.24 12.85 -0.58
N VAL A 163 -4.24 13.63 -1.02
CA VAL A 163 -5.65 13.47 -0.60
C VAL A 163 -6.20 12.12 -1.08
N GLN A 164 -5.97 11.79 -2.35
CA GLN A 164 -6.34 10.50 -2.94
C GLN A 164 -5.66 9.32 -2.22
N GLY A 165 -4.40 9.49 -1.81
CA GLY A 165 -3.66 8.52 -1.02
C GLY A 165 -4.33 8.26 0.33
N GLY A 166 -4.77 9.31 1.03
CA GLY A 166 -5.52 9.18 2.29
C GLY A 166 -6.87 8.50 2.11
N LEU A 167 -7.57 8.84 1.02
CA LEU A 167 -8.85 8.23 0.63
C LEU A 167 -8.76 6.71 0.45
N PHE A 168 -7.66 6.19 -0.11
CA PHE A 168 -7.49 4.74 -0.32
C PHE A 168 -6.71 4.03 0.79
N PHE A 169 -5.87 4.74 1.55
CA PHE A 169 -5.15 4.17 2.69
C PHE A 169 -6.11 3.72 3.79
N LEU A 170 -7.16 4.50 4.07
CA LEU A 170 -8.16 4.17 5.10
C LEU A 170 -8.93 2.86 4.79
N PRO A 171 -9.58 2.69 3.61
CA PRO A 171 -10.17 1.43 3.21
C PRO A 171 -9.18 0.26 3.19
N ALA A 172 -7.93 0.47 2.76
CA ALA A 172 -6.91 -0.57 2.74
C ALA A 172 -6.59 -1.08 4.16
N ALA A 173 -6.35 -0.16 5.10
CA ALA A 173 -6.12 -0.50 6.50
C ALA A 173 -7.34 -1.17 7.13
N LEU A 174 -8.55 -0.67 6.85
CA LEU A 174 -9.78 -1.27 7.33
C LEU A 174 -10.00 -2.69 6.79
N ALA A 175 -9.82 -2.90 5.48
CA ALA A 175 -9.97 -4.21 4.86
C ALA A 175 -8.99 -5.24 5.45
N PHE A 176 -7.74 -4.82 5.72
CA PHE A 176 -6.76 -5.70 6.34
C PHE A 176 -7.09 -6.01 7.80
N TRP A 177 -7.58 -5.01 8.56
CA TRP A 177 -8.09 -5.22 9.91
C TRP A 177 -9.27 -6.21 9.95
N GLU A 178 -10.23 -6.07 9.04
CA GLU A 178 -11.37 -6.96 8.94
C GLU A 178 -10.97 -8.40 8.59
N LEU A 179 -9.98 -8.58 7.71
CA LEU A 179 -9.42 -9.90 7.42
C LEU A 179 -8.86 -10.57 8.68
N GLN A 180 -8.11 -9.81 9.48
CA GLN A 180 -7.49 -10.33 10.70
C GLN A 180 -8.53 -10.76 11.72
N ARG A 181 -9.58 -9.95 11.91
CA ARG A 181 -10.70 -10.28 12.79
C ARG A 181 -11.46 -11.50 12.30
N TYR A 182 -11.81 -11.54 11.01
CA TYR A 182 -12.54 -12.67 10.43
C TYR A 182 -11.78 -13.99 10.62
N CYS A 183 -10.47 -14.01 10.40
CA CYS A 183 -9.65 -15.19 10.64
C CYS A 183 -9.53 -15.55 12.13
N PHE A 184 -9.50 -14.55 13.03
CA PHE A 184 -9.48 -14.77 14.48
C PHE A 184 -10.80 -15.38 14.99
N ASP A 185 -11.93 -14.74 14.70
CA ASP A 185 -13.27 -15.17 15.15
C ASP A 185 -13.57 -16.60 14.66
N LYS A 186 -13.18 -16.92 13.41
CA LYS A 186 -13.35 -18.27 12.85
C LYS A 186 -12.48 -19.32 13.53
N ALA A 187 -11.24 -18.98 13.90
CA ALA A 187 -10.35 -19.88 14.61
C ALA A 187 -10.87 -20.17 16.03
N GLU A 188 -11.48 -19.19 16.68
CA GLU A 188 -12.10 -19.34 17.99
C GLU A 188 -13.34 -20.25 17.95
N ILE A 189 -14.24 -20.05 16.99
CA ILE A 189 -15.42 -20.91 16.77
C ILE A 189 -15.00 -22.37 16.52
N LEU A 190 -13.97 -22.58 15.70
CA LEU A 190 -13.45 -23.92 15.42
C LEU A 190 -12.83 -24.59 16.66
N ARG A 191 -12.18 -23.83 17.54
CA ARG A 191 -11.65 -24.36 18.82
C ARG A 191 -12.77 -24.71 19.79
N SER A 192 -13.78 -23.85 19.92
CA SER A 192 -14.95 -24.08 20.78
C SER A 192 -15.73 -25.33 20.34
N SER A 193 -15.97 -25.50 19.03
CA SER A 193 -16.65 -26.68 18.48
C SER A 193 -15.90 -28.00 18.70
N ARG A 194 -14.59 -27.98 18.94
CA ARG A 194 -13.75 -29.18 19.08
C ARG A 194 -13.61 -29.64 20.53
N ASN A 195 -14.11 -28.86 21.50
CA ASN A 195 -14.07 -29.20 22.91
C ASN A 195 -15.49 -29.54 23.43
N PRO A 196 -16.01 -30.75 23.18
CA PRO A 196 -17.38 -31.15 23.52
C PRO A 196 -17.66 -31.16 25.03
N ASN A 197 -16.62 -31.13 25.87
CA ASN A 197 -16.74 -31.11 27.33
C ASN A 197 -17.06 -29.72 27.91
N SER A 198 -17.01 -28.66 27.11
CA SER A 198 -17.36 -27.30 27.58
C SER A 198 -18.88 -27.04 27.60
N PHE A 199 -19.65 -27.73 26.78
CA PHE A 199 -21.12 -27.60 26.76
C PHE A 199 -21.83 -28.42 27.84
N LEU A 200 -21.18 -29.45 28.39
CA LEU A 200 -21.79 -30.36 29.38
C LEU A 200 -21.55 -29.96 30.83
N GLN A 201 -20.81 -28.88 31.10
CA GLN A 201 -20.52 -28.42 32.47
C GLN A 201 -21.32 -27.17 32.89
N GLU A 202 -22.11 -26.56 31.99
CA GLU A 202 -23.00 -25.43 32.30
C GLU A 202 -24.47 -25.82 32.55
N ASP A 203 -24.87 -27.07 32.29
CA ASP A 203 -26.27 -27.51 32.44
C ASP A 203 -26.69 -27.92 33.87
N SER A 204 -25.84 -27.76 34.89
CA SER A 204 -26.18 -28.19 36.26
C SER A 204 -26.18 -27.11 37.35
N LYS A 205 -25.96 -25.83 37.01
CA LYS A 205 -26.16 -24.74 37.97
C LYS A 205 -26.96 -23.58 37.41
N GLN A 206 -28.23 -23.63 37.80
CA GLN A 206 -29.08 -22.48 38.13
C GLN A 206 -29.78 -21.79 36.96
N ILE A 207 -30.95 -22.34 36.66
CA ILE A 207 -32.12 -21.65 36.11
C ILE A 207 -32.37 -20.38 36.94
N ASN A 208 -32.06 -19.22 36.38
CA ASN A 208 -32.77 -17.95 36.59
C ASN A 208 -32.45 -16.99 35.44
N SER A 209 -33.36 -16.98 34.46
CA SER A 209 -33.72 -15.89 33.55
C SER A 209 -32.74 -14.71 33.40
N GLY A 210 -31.64 -14.94 32.70
CA GLY A 210 -30.97 -13.94 31.88
C GLY A 210 -30.75 -14.61 30.54
N PHE A 211 -31.61 -14.33 29.57
CA PHE A 211 -31.53 -14.85 28.21
C PHE A 211 -30.18 -14.38 27.63
N ILE A 212 -29.12 -15.17 27.82
CA ILE A 212 -27.91 -15.08 27.00
C ILE A 212 -28.39 -15.57 25.64
N SER A 213 -29.01 -14.65 24.90
CA SER A 213 -29.01 -14.78 23.46
C SER A 213 -27.54 -14.85 23.11
N VAL A 214 -27.08 -16.05 22.79
CA VAL A 214 -26.05 -16.25 21.78
C VAL A 214 -26.64 -15.57 20.55
N THR A 215 -26.51 -14.23 20.51
CA THR A 215 -26.77 -13.43 19.34
C THR A 215 -25.92 -14.09 18.31
N SER A 216 -26.59 -14.76 17.38
CA SER A 216 -26.03 -15.23 16.13
C SER A 216 -25.05 -14.17 15.68
N ILE A 217 -23.76 -14.40 15.89
CA ILE A 217 -22.72 -13.59 15.29
C ILE A 217 -22.96 -13.85 13.82
N SER A 218 -23.67 -12.94 13.14
CA SER A 218 -23.67 -12.93 11.69
C SER A 218 -22.20 -12.80 11.35
N THR A 219 -21.60 -13.90 10.92
CA THR A 219 -20.30 -13.88 10.31
C THR A 219 -20.53 -13.16 9.00
N ASP A 220 -20.56 -11.83 9.08
CA ASP A 220 -20.61 -10.93 7.96
C ASP A 220 -19.56 -11.45 6.99
N SER A 221 -20.00 -11.85 5.79
CA SER A 221 -19.13 -12.48 4.81
C SER A 221 -18.04 -11.48 4.45
N TYR A 222 -16.88 -11.59 5.10
CA TYR A 222 -15.70 -10.82 4.75
C TYR A 222 -15.43 -11.05 3.26
N SER A 223 -15.30 -9.96 2.51
CA SER A 223 -15.03 -10.00 1.07
C SER A 223 -13.54 -9.77 0.83
N PRO A 224 -12.77 -10.79 0.43
CA PRO A 224 -11.36 -10.62 0.08
C PRO A 224 -11.13 -9.65 -1.08
N TRP A 225 -12.15 -9.47 -1.93
CA TRP A 225 -12.14 -8.48 -3.01
C TRP A 225 -12.06 -7.05 -2.49
N PHE A 226 -12.65 -6.75 -1.33
CA PHE A 226 -12.56 -5.42 -0.75
C PHE A 226 -11.12 -5.05 -0.38
N LEU A 227 -10.35 -6.00 0.17
CA LEU A 227 -8.92 -5.84 0.40
C LEU A 227 -8.15 -5.69 -0.91
N CYS A 228 -8.42 -6.56 -1.88
CA CYS A 228 -7.78 -6.50 -3.21
C CYS A 228 -7.94 -5.11 -3.84
N ILE A 229 -9.19 -4.64 -3.95
CA ILE A 229 -9.51 -3.36 -4.59
C ILE A 229 -8.88 -2.21 -3.81
N SER A 230 -9.04 -2.16 -2.49
CA SER A 230 -8.54 -1.04 -1.69
C SER A 230 -7.01 -0.89 -1.77
N VAL A 231 -6.27 -2.01 -1.67
CA VAL A 231 -4.81 -1.96 -1.71
C VAL A 231 -4.29 -1.71 -3.12
N ASN A 232 -4.94 -2.24 -4.16
CA ASN A 232 -4.59 -1.92 -5.54
C ASN A 232 -4.89 -0.46 -5.89
N LEU A 233 -6.00 0.12 -5.41
CA LEU A 233 -6.28 1.55 -5.59
C LEU A 233 -5.22 2.43 -4.90
N LEU A 234 -4.79 2.06 -3.69
CA LEU A 234 -3.69 2.75 -3.00
C LEU A 234 -2.38 2.65 -3.80
N PHE A 235 -2.03 1.45 -4.27
CA PHE A 235 -0.83 1.22 -5.08
C PHE A 235 -0.88 1.99 -6.40
N HIS A 236 -2.03 2.01 -7.08
CA HIS A 236 -2.23 2.72 -8.33
C HIS A 236 -2.48 4.23 -8.16
N THR A 237 -2.56 4.73 -6.93
CA THR A 237 -2.47 6.17 -6.64
C THR A 237 -1.01 6.61 -6.63
N LYS A 238 -0.16 5.86 -5.92
CA LYS A 238 1.28 6.13 -5.83
C LYS A 238 1.98 4.84 -5.41
N TYR A 239 2.89 4.33 -6.26
CA TYR A 239 3.55 3.05 -6.01
C TYR A 239 4.19 2.92 -4.62
N PRO A 240 4.92 3.92 -4.10
CA PRO A 240 5.45 3.90 -2.73
C PRO A 240 4.41 3.59 -1.65
N TYR A 241 3.18 4.11 -1.76
CA TYR A 241 2.15 3.89 -0.75
C TYR A 241 1.72 2.42 -0.70
N GLY A 242 1.53 1.79 -1.87
CA GLY A 242 1.22 0.37 -1.94
C GLY A 242 2.37 -0.52 -1.46
N TYR A 243 3.62 -0.20 -1.80
CA TYR A 243 4.79 -0.94 -1.33
C TYR A 243 4.94 -0.92 0.19
N ILE A 244 4.80 0.28 0.76
CA ILE A 244 4.87 0.49 2.20
C ILE A 244 3.73 -0.26 2.91
N PHE A 245 2.53 -0.28 2.32
CA PHE A 245 1.40 -1.05 2.86
C PHE A 245 1.65 -2.57 2.81
N ILE A 246 2.22 -3.09 1.71
CA ILE A 246 2.63 -4.51 1.62
C ILE A 246 3.67 -4.83 2.69
N PHE A 247 4.69 -3.97 2.84
CA PHE A 247 5.73 -4.14 3.85
C PHE A 247 5.14 -4.15 5.26
N PHE A 248 4.25 -3.20 5.57
CA PHE A 248 3.49 -3.18 6.82
C PHE A 248 2.73 -4.49 7.04
N GLY A 249 1.96 -4.96 6.06
CA GLY A 249 1.18 -6.18 6.18
C GLY A 249 2.06 -7.42 6.40
N CYS A 250 3.16 -7.56 5.66
CA CYS A 250 4.13 -8.63 5.87
C CYS A 250 4.74 -8.59 7.28
N LEU A 251 5.23 -7.43 7.71
CA LEU A 251 5.83 -7.25 9.04
C LEU A 251 4.82 -7.55 10.14
N PHE A 252 3.59 -7.05 9.99
CA PHE A 252 2.50 -7.31 10.91
C PHE A 252 2.21 -8.82 11.05
N LEU A 253 2.09 -9.54 9.93
CA LEU A 253 1.82 -10.99 9.97
C LEU A 253 3.00 -11.76 10.57
N ILE A 254 4.24 -11.39 10.25
CA ILE A 254 5.43 -12.00 10.85
C ILE A 254 5.44 -11.82 12.37
N THR A 255 5.11 -10.63 12.86
CA THR A 255 5.18 -10.30 14.30
C THR A 255 3.99 -10.86 15.08
N PHE A 256 2.76 -10.62 14.63
CA PHE A 256 1.55 -10.95 15.41
C PHE A 256 0.94 -12.31 15.06
N ARG A 257 1.33 -12.89 13.92
CA ARG A 257 0.93 -14.23 13.47
C ARG A 257 2.16 -15.11 13.24
N PHE A 258 3.10 -15.06 14.18
CA PHE A 258 4.40 -15.73 14.06
C PHE A 258 4.26 -17.25 13.81
N ASP A 259 3.36 -17.94 14.53
CA ASP A 259 3.17 -19.38 14.37
C ASP A 259 2.63 -19.74 12.98
N GLU A 260 1.62 -19.02 12.49
CA GLU A 260 1.09 -19.19 11.12
C GLU A 260 2.17 -18.89 10.07
N THR A 261 2.96 -17.84 10.30
CA THR A 261 4.06 -17.44 9.41
C THR A 261 5.17 -18.49 9.37
N LYS A 262 5.56 -19.01 10.53
CA LYS A 262 6.53 -20.08 10.68
C LYS A 262 6.08 -21.33 9.92
N GLN A 263 4.82 -21.74 10.11
CA GLN A 263 4.24 -22.88 9.36
C GLN A 263 4.21 -22.62 7.85
N PHE A 264 3.84 -21.41 7.43
CA PHE A 264 3.82 -21.02 6.02
C PHE A 264 5.22 -21.09 5.40
N ILE A 265 6.23 -20.50 6.04
CA ILE A 265 7.63 -20.56 5.61
C ILE A 265 8.13 -22.00 5.58
N PHE A 266 7.80 -22.81 6.59
CA PHE A 266 8.20 -24.22 6.58
C PHE A 266 7.55 -25.01 5.45
N LYS A 267 6.27 -24.77 5.11
CA LYS A 267 5.63 -25.39 3.95
C LYS A 267 6.36 -25.02 2.65
N ILE A 268 6.80 -23.77 2.51
CA ILE A 268 7.62 -23.33 1.36
C ILE A 268 8.98 -24.05 1.36
N LEU A 269 9.71 -24.05 2.46
CA LEU A 269 11.03 -24.69 2.54
C LEU A 269 10.96 -26.20 2.33
N ASN A 270 9.94 -26.87 2.88
CA ASN A 270 9.67 -28.28 2.66
C ASN A 270 9.34 -28.57 1.19
N PHE A 271 8.64 -27.66 0.50
CA PHE A 271 8.36 -27.82 -0.92
C PHE A 271 9.64 -27.92 -1.76
N TYR A 272 10.63 -27.07 -1.45
CA TYR A 272 11.95 -27.09 -2.09
C TYR A 272 12.88 -28.20 -1.58
N GLY A 273 12.48 -28.95 -0.54
CA GLY A 273 13.30 -30.00 0.07
C GLY A 273 14.44 -29.46 0.93
N LEU A 274 14.33 -28.21 1.41
CA LEU A 274 15.34 -27.53 2.22
C LEU A 274 15.19 -27.77 3.74
N PHE A 275 14.08 -28.36 4.19
CA PHE A 275 13.81 -28.58 5.62
C PHE A 275 13.38 -30.04 5.90
N LEU A 276 13.76 -30.55 7.08
CA LEU A 276 13.50 -31.92 7.53
C LEU A 276 12.13 -32.02 8.20
N ASN A 277 11.40 -33.10 7.88
CA ASN A 277 10.09 -33.46 8.42
C ASN A 277 10.04 -33.29 9.95
N GLU A 278 9.04 -32.55 10.46
CA GLU A 278 8.83 -32.21 11.88
C GLU A 278 8.70 -33.46 12.78
N SER A 279 8.39 -34.61 12.17
CA SER A 279 8.28 -35.91 12.84
C SER A 279 9.58 -36.41 13.47
N SER A 280 10.76 -36.00 13.01
CA SER A 280 12.03 -36.42 13.65
C SER A 280 12.40 -35.56 14.86
N PHE A 281 12.02 -34.28 14.86
CA PHE A 281 12.36 -33.35 15.96
C PHE A 281 11.43 -33.55 17.16
N LEU A 282 10.13 -33.79 16.92
CA LEU A 282 9.17 -34.13 17.98
C LEU A 282 9.41 -35.55 18.54
N LYS A 283 9.79 -36.52 17.68
CA LYS A 283 10.13 -37.87 18.14
C LYS A 283 11.39 -37.89 19.01
N ASN A 284 12.41 -37.10 18.67
CA ASN A 284 13.60 -36.96 19.51
C ASN A 284 13.34 -36.19 20.82
N ARG A 285 12.34 -35.29 20.88
CA ARG A 285 11.95 -34.60 22.12
C ARG A 285 11.09 -35.49 23.02
N LEU A 286 10.26 -36.36 22.45
CA LEU A 286 9.51 -37.37 23.21
C LEU A 286 10.44 -38.47 23.75
N GLU A 287 11.37 -38.98 22.95
CA GLU A 287 12.35 -40.01 23.37
C GLU A 287 13.36 -39.50 24.41
N ARG A 288 13.66 -38.19 24.41
CA ARG A 288 14.52 -37.55 25.43
C ARG A 288 13.80 -37.29 26.76
N ASN A 289 12.46 -37.12 26.73
CA ASN A 289 11.65 -36.97 27.94
C ASN A 289 11.17 -38.32 28.51
N SER A 290 11.10 -39.39 27.71
CA SER A 290 10.77 -40.74 28.19
C SER A 290 11.96 -41.48 28.80
N SER A 291 13.19 -40.98 28.64
CA SER A 291 14.42 -41.57 29.20
C SER A 291 14.89 -40.93 30.52
N THR A 292 14.14 -39.97 31.06
CA THR A 292 14.45 -39.29 32.35
C THR A 292 13.40 -39.47 33.45
N PHE A 293 12.40 -40.34 33.26
CA PHE A 293 11.43 -40.71 34.30
C PHE A 293 11.28 -42.24 34.40
N PHE A 294 12.33 -42.89 34.92
CA PHE A 294 12.21 -44.15 35.64
C PHE A 294 13.03 -44.02 36.92
N ILE A 295 12.51 -43.23 37.87
CA ILE A 295 12.92 -43.37 39.28
C ILE A 295 12.07 -44.47 39.88
N LYS A 296 12.80 -45.51 40.26
CA LYS A 296 12.39 -46.73 40.94
C LYS A 296 11.75 -46.37 42.29
N ASN A 297 10.46 -46.66 42.46
CA ASN A 297 9.86 -46.74 43.78
C ASN A 297 10.46 -47.97 44.49
N VAL A 298 11.40 -47.73 45.40
CA VAL A 298 11.79 -48.68 46.44
C VAL A 298 11.48 -48.01 47.77
N SER A 299 10.56 -48.64 48.50
CA SER A 299 10.28 -48.44 49.90
C SER A 299 11.54 -48.66 50.74
N GLU A 300 11.83 -47.77 51.68
CA GLU A 300 11.96 -48.07 53.12
C GLU A 300 12.67 -46.95 53.88
N LYS A 301 12.01 -46.54 54.97
CA LYS A 301 12.54 -46.05 56.26
C LYS A 301 13.54 -44.90 56.31
N GLU A 302 13.04 -43.82 56.91
CA GLU A 302 13.74 -42.88 57.76
C GLU A 302 14.73 -43.58 58.72
N ASN A 303 15.98 -43.11 58.75
CA ASN A 303 16.60 -42.54 59.95
C ASN A 303 18.09 -42.16 59.75
N LEU A 304 18.38 -40.94 60.22
CA LEU A 304 19.61 -40.40 60.82
C LEU A 304 20.98 -40.40 60.07
N ASP A 305 21.50 -39.16 60.02
CA ASP A 305 22.85 -38.72 60.40
C ASP A 305 24.10 -38.95 59.53
N SER A 306 24.52 -37.84 58.93
CA SER A 306 25.76 -37.10 59.22
C SER A 306 27.16 -37.66 58.84
N SER A 307 28.01 -36.69 58.48
CA SER A 307 29.48 -36.72 58.30
C SER A 307 29.98 -37.39 56.99
N LEU A 308 30.63 -36.70 56.05
CA LEU A 308 31.81 -35.81 56.10
C LEU A 308 33.09 -36.58 56.47
N LYS A 309 33.82 -37.08 55.46
CA LYS A 309 35.28 -37.03 55.44
C LYS A 309 35.88 -37.40 54.08
N ASN A 310 36.70 -36.47 53.59
CA ASN A 310 37.75 -36.68 52.61
C ASN A 310 38.70 -37.79 53.06
N PHE A 311 39.24 -38.59 52.15
CA PHE A 311 40.65 -38.97 52.17
C PHE A 311 41.12 -39.38 50.77
N SER A 312 42.21 -38.73 50.38
CA SER A 312 43.09 -39.02 49.25
C SER A 312 43.90 -40.30 49.51
N GLU A 313 44.15 -41.09 48.46
CA GLU A 313 45.39 -41.87 48.41
C GLU A 313 45.80 -42.22 46.98
N GLU A 314 47.09 -41.99 46.71
CA GLU A 314 47.85 -42.33 45.52
C GLU A 314 48.15 -43.83 45.40
N ARG A 315 48.29 -44.28 44.15
CA ARG A 315 49.17 -45.32 43.57
C ARG A 315 48.41 -46.01 42.42
N GLY A 316 48.95 -46.29 41.24
CA GLY A 316 50.28 -46.20 40.68
C GLY A 316 50.22 -46.63 39.20
N PHE A 317 51.32 -46.41 38.49
CA PHE A 317 51.64 -46.90 37.14
C PHE A 317 51.30 -48.40 36.96
N ASP A 318 50.69 -48.84 35.85
CA ASP A 318 51.34 -49.06 34.55
C ASP A 318 50.42 -49.72 33.51
N SER A 319 50.70 -49.36 32.25
CA SER A 319 50.46 -50.05 30.97
C SER A 319 49.33 -51.09 30.81
N VAL A 320 48.37 -50.80 29.92
CA VAL A 320 48.04 -51.69 28.77
C VAL A 320 47.50 -50.83 27.62
N ALA A 321 48.28 -50.73 26.56
CA ALA A 321 47.84 -50.27 25.26
C ALA A 321 46.85 -51.27 24.64
N LYS A 322 45.66 -50.81 24.22
CA LYS A 322 45.00 -51.22 22.97
C LYS A 322 43.68 -50.48 22.74
N ASN A 323 43.66 -49.78 21.60
CA ASN A 323 42.52 -49.65 20.69
C ASN A 323 41.24 -48.97 21.23
N SER A 324 41.08 -47.68 20.91
CA SER A 324 39.98 -47.30 20.02
C SER A 324 40.23 -45.93 19.41
N SER A 325 40.35 -45.91 18.09
CA SER A 325 40.33 -44.69 17.28
C SER A 325 39.01 -43.96 17.53
N GLY A 326 39.08 -42.81 18.20
CA GLY A 326 37.98 -41.85 18.31
C GLY A 326 37.64 -41.28 16.94
N LYS A 327 36.87 -42.01 16.13
CA LYS A 327 36.06 -41.43 15.06
C LYS A 327 34.85 -40.79 15.73
N THR A 328 34.93 -39.48 15.96
CA THR A 328 33.74 -38.63 16.06
C THR A 328 32.93 -38.81 14.77
N LYS A 329 32.02 -39.78 14.75
CA LYS A 329 31.02 -39.94 13.71
C LYS A 329 30.20 -38.66 13.70
N SER A 330 30.37 -37.85 12.66
CA SER A 330 29.48 -36.75 12.35
C SER A 330 28.05 -37.29 12.29
N VAL A 331 27.18 -36.82 13.18
CA VAL A 331 25.77 -37.23 13.32
C VAL A 331 24.91 -36.76 12.12
N PHE A 332 25.53 -36.34 11.01
CA PHE A 332 24.85 -36.06 9.75
C PHE A 332 25.46 -36.90 8.62
N PRO A 333 24.80 -37.97 8.15
CA PRO A 333 25.18 -38.62 6.91
C PRO A 333 24.90 -37.66 5.75
N ARG A 334 25.96 -36.96 5.29
CA ARG A 334 25.96 -35.96 4.22
C ARG A 334 25.37 -36.49 2.90
N GLU A 335 25.41 -37.81 2.69
CA GLU A 335 24.95 -38.49 1.47
C GLU A 335 23.42 -38.52 1.30
N ASN A 336 22.64 -38.31 2.36
CA ASN A 336 21.16 -38.34 2.28
C ASN A 336 20.53 -36.97 2.01
N PHE A 337 21.30 -35.88 2.03
CA PHE A 337 20.79 -34.53 1.80
C PHE A 337 20.58 -34.26 0.30
N PHE A 338 21.60 -34.53 -0.53
CA PHE A 338 21.58 -34.25 -1.97
C PHE A 338 20.53 -35.05 -2.75
N LYS A 339 20.18 -36.27 -2.31
CA LYS A 339 19.12 -37.09 -2.94
C LYS A 339 17.69 -36.62 -2.61
N LYS A 340 17.49 -35.81 -1.56
CA LYS A 340 16.17 -35.37 -1.09
C LYS A 340 15.76 -33.99 -1.59
N VAL A 341 16.74 -33.18 -1.98
CA VAL A 341 16.52 -31.89 -2.59
C VAL A 341 15.78 -32.08 -3.92
N LYS A 342 14.66 -31.39 -4.10
CA LYS A 342 13.93 -31.41 -5.39
C LYS A 342 14.63 -30.46 -6.35
N TRP A 343 15.72 -30.92 -6.95
CA TRP A 343 16.55 -30.15 -7.88
C TRP A 343 15.72 -29.46 -8.97
N GLY A 344 14.70 -30.14 -9.50
CA GLY A 344 13.76 -29.56 -10.46
C GLY A 344 13.08 -28.27 -10.02
N ALA A 345 12.81 -28.09 -8.71
CA ALA A 345 12.20 -26.88 -8.15
C ALA A 345 13.24 -25.82 -7.75
N LEU A 346 14.50 -26.19 -7.51
CA LEU A 346 15.57 -25.23 -7.18
C LEU A 346 16.28 -24.65 -8.40
N ILE A 347 16.21 -25.32 -9.55
CA ILE A 347 16.83 -24.85 -10.80
C ILE A 347 16.40 -23.40 -11.15
N PRO A 348 15.10 -23.03 -11.13
CA PRO A 348 14.68 -21.65 -11.40
C PRO A 348 15.27 -20.64 -10.41
N ILE A 349 15.31 -20.98 -9.12
CA ILE A 349 15.92 -20.12 -8.08
C ILE A 349 17.41 -19.95 -8.32
N GLY A 350 18.12 -21.03 -8.69
CA GLY A 350 19.54 -20.98 -9.04
C GLY A 350 19.79 -20.05 -10.22
N PHE A 351 19.00 -20.14 -11.29
CA PHE A 351 19.07 -19.22 -12.43
C PHE A 351 18.74 -17.77 -12.06
N ALA A 352 17.76 -17.55 -11.17
CA ALA A 352 17.41 -16.22 -10.69
C ALA A 352 18.57 -15.57 -9.92
N ILE A 353 19.14 -16.29 -8.95
CA ILE A 353 20.28 -15.82 -8.14
C ILE A 353 21.50 -15.58 -9.05
N LEU A 354 21.79 -16.50 -9.97
CA LEU A 354 22.88 -16.34 -10.93
C LEU A 354 22.71 -15.08 -11.78
N SER A 355 21.50 -14.84 -12.32
CA SER A 355 21.21 -13.65 -13.13
C SER A 355 21.41 -12.34 -12.36
N ILE A 356 21.01 -12.32 -11.08
CA ILE A 356 21.23 -11.17 -10.19
C ILE A 356 22.72 -11.00 -9.87
N LEU A 357 23.43 -12.08 -9.53
CA LEU A 357 24.87 -12.04 -9.23
C LEU A 357 25.69 -11.56 -10.44
N VAL A 358 25.42 -12.08 -11.63
CA VAL A 358 26.04 -11.62 -12.88
C VAL A 358 25.82 -10.11 -13.07
N SER A 359 24.62 -9.60 -12.78
CA SER A 359 24.35 -8.15 -12.87
C SER A 359 25.10 -7.27 -11.86
N ILE A 360 25.61 -7.86 -10.78
CA ILE A 360 26.33 -7.17 -9.70
C ILE A 360 27.84 -7.28 -9.91
N ILE A 361 28.33 -8.46 -10.31
CA ILE A 361 29.76 -8.77 -10.41
C ILE A 361 30.42 -8.07 -11.60
N PHE A 362 29.76 -8.00 -12.75
CA PHE A 362 30.34 -7.39 -13.95
C PHE A 362 30.29 -5.86 -13.90
N SER A 363 31.37 -5.19 -14.33
CA SER A 363 31.47 -3.73 -14.39
C SER A 363 30.58 -3.14 -15.50
N GLU A 364 30.36 -1.81 -15.50
CA GLU A 364 29.56 -1.16 -16.57
C GLU A 364 30.26 -1.20 -17.94
N GLU A 365 31.58 -1.36 -17.96
CA GLU A 365 32.39 -1.50 -19.17
C GLU A 365 32.17 -2.85 -19.87
N THR A 366 31.91 -3.91 -19.09
CA THR A 366 31.68 -5.27 -19.61
C THR A 366 30.21 -5.55 -19.89
N LEU A 367 29.31 -4.97 -19.08
CA LEU A 367 27.86 -5.11 -19.24
C LEU A 367 27.21 -3.73 -19.17
N PRO A 368 26.68 -3.20 -20.30
CA PRO A 368 26.07 -1.88 -20.31
C PRO A 368 24.91 -1.80 -19.30
N GLY A 369 24.71 -0.62 -18.71
CA GLY A 369 23.76 -0.44 -17.59
C GLY A 369 22.33 -0.90 -17.88
N LYS A 370 21.85 -0.80 -19.12
CA LYS A 370 20.54 -1.34 -19.54
C LYS A 370 20.51 -2.86 -19.47
N THR A 371 21.55 -3.54 -19.96
CA THR A 371 21.65 -5.01 -19.92
C THR A 371 21.68 -5.51 -18.48
N LYS A 372 22.38 -4.80 -17.57
CA LYS A 372 22.33 -5.10 -16.14
C LYS A 372 20.92 -4.99 -15.56
N ALA A 373 20.16 -3.96 -15.93
CA ALA A 373 18.78 -3.79 -15.50
C ALA A 373 17.87 -4.93 -16.00
N TYR A 374 18.02 -5.32 -17.27
CA TYR A 374 17.27 -6.45 -17.84
C TYR A 374 17.64 -7.80 -17.19
N LEU A 375 18.92 -8.04 -16.85
CA LEU A 375 19.34 -9.25 -16.14
C LEU A 375 18.75 -9.32 -14.73
N ARG A 376 18.71 -8.20 -14.00
CA ARG A 376 18.03 -8.13 -12.69
C ARG A 376 16.54 -8.39 -12.82
N TYR A 377 15.90 -7.76 -13.80
CA TYR A 377 14.49 -7.98 -14.09
C TYR A 377 14.20 -9.46 -14.39
N ALA A 378 14.97 -10.08 -15.29
CA ALA A 378 14.81 -11.49 -15.64
C ALA A 378 14.99 -12.40 -14.42
N GLY A 379 16.02 -12.16 -13.59
CA GLY A 379 16.24 -12.91 -12.37
C GLY A 379 15.07 -12.80 -11.38
N VAL A 380 14.60 -11.58 -11.12
CA VAL A 380 13.44 -11.35 -10.24
C VAL A 380 12.16 -11.95 -10.82
N LEU A 381 11.93 -11.86 -12.13
CA LEU A 381 10.77 -12.44 -12.80
C LEU A 381 10.75 -13.97 -12.69
N ILE A 382 11.89 -14.63 -12.90
CA ILE A 382 12.02 -16.09 -12.75
C ILE A 382 11.71 -16.50 -11.30
N PHE A 383 12.33 -15.81 -10.33
CA PHE A 383 12.06 -16.06 -8.92
C PHE A 383 10.58 -15.85 -8.56
N TRP A 384 9.97 -14.78 -9.09
CA TRP A 384 8.57 -14.45 -8.89
C TRP A 384 7.63 -15.52 -9.43
N ILE A 385 7.87 -16.03 -10.64
CA ILE A 385 7.06 -17.10 -11.23
C ILE A 385 7.19 -18.37 -10.38
N ASP A 386 8.42 -18.75 -10.02
CA ASP A 386 8.68 -19.95 -9.24
C ASP A 386 8.00 -19.91 -7.85
N ILE A 387 8.21 -18.84 -7.08
CA ILE A 387 7.62 -18.72 -5.74
C ILE A 387 6.08 -18.71 -5.81
N ASN A 388 5.47 -18.09 -6.82
CA ASN A 388 4.02 -18.09 -6.96
C ASN A 388 3.46 -19.46 -7.32
N ILE A 389 4.15 -20.27 -8.14
CA ILE A 389 3.76 -21.66 -8.40
C ILE A 389 3.78 -22.48 -7.10
N VAL A 390 4.83 -22.31 -6.29
CA VAL A 390 4.96 -23.01 -5.00
C VAL A 390 3.87 -22.59 -4.04
N VAL A 391 3.68 -21.29 -3.84
CA VAL A 391 2.67 -20.73 -2.95
C VAL A 391 1.26 -21.12 -3.41
N TRP A 392 0.98 -21.11 -4.72
CA TRP A 392 -0.30 -21.58 -5.27
C TRP A 392 -0.56 -23.06 -4.93
N LYS A 393 0.45 -23.93 -5.11
CA LYS A 393 0.34 -25.35 -4.73
C LYS A 393 0.10 -25.53 -3.22
N ILE A 394 0.72 -24.71 -2.39
CA ILE A 394 0.52 -24.74 -0.92
C ILE A 394 -0.90 -24.30 -0.55
N PHE A 395 -1.44 -23.27 -1.19
CA PHE A 395 -2.75 -22.71 -0.84
C PHE A 395 -3.95 -23.39 -1.50
N TYR A 396 -3.77 -23.97 -2.69
CA TYR A 396 -4.85 -24.47 -3.55
C TYR A 396 -4.61 -25.89 -4.08
N GLY A 397 -3.51 -26.55 -3.72
CA GLY A 397 -3.23 -27.91 -4.16
C GLY A 397 -4.35 -28.87 -3.73
N LEU A 398 -5.09 -29.41 -4.71
CA LEU A 398 -6.02 -30.52 -4.48
C LEU A 398 -5.23 -31.75 -4.01
N ARG A 399 -5.63 -32.33 -2.87
CA ARG A 399 -5.23 -33.68 -2.50
C ARG A 399 -5.74 -34.63 -3.58
N LYS A 400 -4.82 -35.20 -4.38
CA LYS A 400 -5.11 -36.31 -5.30
C LYS A 400 -5.56 -37.59 -4.57
N THR A 401 -5.53 -37.61 -3.23
CA THR A 401 -5.71 -38.80 -2.41
C THR A 401 -7.17 -39.24 -2.23
N ASP A 402 -8.15 -38.36 -2.43
CA ASP A 402 -9.57 -38.73 -2.22
C ASP A 402 -10.18 -39.52 -3.40
N LYS A 403 -9.59 -39.44 -4.60
CA LYS A 403 -10.04 -40.26 -5.74
C LYS A 403 -9.70 -41.75 -5.58
N ASN A 404 -8.62 -42.09 -4.88
CA ASN A 404 -8.20 -43.48 -4.70
C ASN A 404 -8.94 -44.18 -3.55
N ILE A 405 -9.47 -43.42 -2.59
CA ILE A 405 -10.27 -44.00 -1.48
C ILE A 405 -11.70 -44.29 -1.95
N LEU A 406 -12.25 -43.46 -2.85
CA LEU A 406 -13.58 -43.70 -3.42
C LEU A 406 -13.62 -44.89 -4.39
N THR A 407 -12.54 -45.12 -5.17
CA THR A 407 -12.43 -46.32 -6.01
C THR A 407 -12.18 -47.59 -5.20
N LEU A 408 -11.43 -47.54 -4.10
CA LEU A 408 -11.21 -48.73 -3.26
C LEU A 408 -12.49 -49.19 -2.54
N GLN A 409 -13.35 -48.26 -2.11
CA GLN A 409 -14.63 -48.60 -1.48
C GLN A 409 -15.71 -49.10 -2.46
N LEU A 410 -15.53 -48.85 -3.77
CA LEU A 410 -16.45 -49.37 -4.81
C LEU A 410 -16.05 -50.76 -5.32
N THR A 411 -14.79 -51.17 -5.18
CA THR A 411 -14.33 -52.52 -5.56
C THR A 411 -14.58 -53.60 -4.51
N ASP A 412 -14.72 -53.27 -3.22
CA ASP A 412 -14.96 -54.26 -2.15
C ASP A 412 -16.45 -54.60 -1.92
N ARG A 413 -17.36 -54.13 -2.77
CA ARG A 413 -18.80 -54.41 -2.64
C ARG A 413 -19.42 -55.16 -3.83
N SER A 414 -18.58 -55.72 -4.69
CA SER A 414 -18.97 -56.49 -5.88
C SER A 414 -18.72 -57.99 -5.70
N GLU A 415 -19.16 -58.59 -4.60
CA GLU A 415 -19.26 -60.06 -4.49
C GLU A 415 -20.18 -60.45 -3.31
N SER A 416 -21.49 -60.54 -3.58
CA SER A 416 -22.44 -61.48 -2.93
C SER A 416 -23.86 -61.31 -3.49
N SER A 417 -24.17 -62.21 -4.43
CA SER A 417 -25.44 -62.85 -4.77
C SER A 417 -26.81 -62.32 -4.28
N VAL A 418 -27.68 -62.06 -5.28
CA VAL A 418 -29.02 -62.67 -5.51
C VAL A 418 -30.23 -62.28 -4.64
N SER A 419 -31.13 -61.46 -5.21
CA SER A 419 -32.54 -61.78 -5.60
C SER A 419 -33.60 -60.68 -5.32
N ARG A 420 -34.38 -60.43 -6.38
CA ARG A 420 -35.80 -60.02 -6.51
C ARG A 420 -36.38 -58.76 -5.81
N SER A 421 -36.88 -57.89 -6.69
CA SER A 421 -38.15 -57.12 -6.70
C SER A 421 -38.72 -56.58 -5.39
N GLU A 422 -38.82 -55.25 -5.30
CA GLU A 422 -40.13 -54.57 -5.28
C GLU A 422 -39.97 -53.03 -5.29
N VAL A 423 -40.92 -52.40 -5.95
CA VAL A 423 -41.16 -50.97 -6.03
C VAL A 423 -41.77 -50.51 -4.68
N GLN A 424 -41.19 -49.50 -4.00
CA GLN A 424 -41.96 -48.42 -3.37
C GLN A 424 -41.12 -47.36 -2.62
N SER A 425 -41.48 -46.11 -2.92
CA SER A 425 -41.43 -44.90 -2.08
C SER A 425 -40.12 -44.50 -1.40
N ILE A 426 -39.45 -43.53 -2.01
CA ILE A 426 -38.45 -42.66 -1.37
C ILE A 426 -39.19 -41.75 -0.37
N LYS A 427 -39.14 -42.12 0.91
CA LYS A 427 -39.40 -41.23 2.05
C LYS A 427 -38.05 -40.92 2.70
N ILE A 428 -37.45 -39.78 2.36
CA ILE A 428 -36.18 -39.34 2.97
C ILE A 428 -36.49 -38.85 4.38
N ALA A 429 -36.45 -39.77 5.34
CA ALA A 429 -36.23 -39.46 6.74
C ALA A 429 -34.71 -39.36 6.95
N SER A 430 -34.19 -38.13 7.07
CA SER A 430 -32.78 -37.88 7.35
C SER A 430 -32.45 -38.27 8.80
N LYS A 431 -32.14 -39.55 9.01
CA LYS A 431 -31.56 -40.05 10.26
C LYS A 431 -30.06 -39.76 10.21
N SER A 432 -29.65 -38.67 10.84
CA SER A 432 -28.26 -38.27 11.03
C SER A 432 -27.50 -39.33 11.84
N ARG A 433 -26.74 -40.18 11.14
CA ARG A 433 -25.74 -41.07 11.75
C ARG A 433 -24.40 -40.35 11.73
N SER A 434 -23.99 -39.88 12.90
CA SER A 434 -22.68 -39.33 13.20
C SER A 434 -21.58 -40.35 12.88
N VAL A 435 -20.81 -40.08 11.83
CA VAL A 435 -19.52 -40.72 11.60
C VAL A 435 -18.45 -39.72 12.01
N SER A 436 -18.01 -39.81 13.26
CA SER A 436 -16.77 -39.20 13.72
C SER A 436 -15.60 -39.98 13.10
N ARG A 437 -14.92 -39.40 12.12
CA ARG A 437 -13.61 -39.85 11.66
C ARG A 437 -12.72 -38.63 11.46
N ASN A 438 -11.81 -38.45 12.41
CA ASN A 438 -10.56 -37.67 12.37
C ASN A 438 -10.44 -36.68 11.21
N SER A 439 -10.99 -35.48 11.40
CA SER A 439 -10.80 -34.32 10.52
C SER A 439 -9.73 -33.36 11.07
N ASP A 440 -8.78 -33.94 11.79
CA ASP A 440 -7.75 -33.22 12.49
C ASP A 440 -6.63 -32.82 11.50
N VAL A 441 -6.55 -31.51 11.27
CA VAL A 441 -5.46 -30.76 10.60
C VAL A 441 -5.48 -30.80 9.07
N GLU A 442 -6.30 -29.96 8.41
CA GLU A 442 -5.96 -29.26 7.14
C GLU A 442 -7.14 -28.45 6.53
N LYS A 443 -7.74 -27.55 7.32
CA LYS A 443 -8.45 -26.38 6.77
C LYS A 443 -7.93 -25.10 7.44
N ASP A 444 -6.61 -24.96 7.49
CA ASP A 444 -5.98 -23.72 7.94
C ASP A 444 -6.12 -22.68 6.83
N PHE A 445 -7.19 -21.89 6.92
CA PHE A 445 -7.35 -20.65 6.18
C PHE A 445 -6.35 -19.63 6.72
N SER A 446 -5.09 -19.72 6.30
CA SER A 446 -4.05 -18.79 6.74
C SER A 446 -4.38 -17.38 6.24
N ILE A 447 -4.21 -16.38 7.10
CA ILE A 447 -4.31 -14.97 6.69
C ILE A 447 -3.36 -14.69 5.52
N TRP A 448 -2.21 -15.39 5.50
CA TRP A 448 -1.25 -15.43 4.40
C TRP A 448 -1.85 -15.82 3.06
N LYS A 449 -2.80 -16.76 2.99
CA LYS A 449 -3.48 -17.12 1.74
C LYS A 449 -4.20 -15.92 1.14
N TYR A 450 -5.01 -15.23 1.95
CA TYR A 450 -5.74 -14.06 1.47
C TYR A 450 -4.81 -12.89 1.17
N PHE A 451 -3.86 -12.60 2.06
CA PHE A 451 -2.93 -11.50 1.86
C PHE A 451 -2.04 -11.72 0.62
N TRP A 452 -1.53 -12.94 0.40
CA TRP A 452 -0.74 -13.23 -0.79
C TRP A 452 -1.58 -13.15 -2.07
N THR A 453 -2.72 -13.83 -2.14
CA THR A 453 -3.55 -13.91 -3.35
C THR A 453 -4.14 -12.56 -3.76
N TYR A 454 -4.58 -11.75 -2.80
CA TYR A 454 -5.31 -10.52 -3.09
C TYR A 454 -4.46 -9.25 -3.00
N VAL A 455 -3.27 -9.31 -2.39
CA VAL A 455 -2.40 -8.12 -2.23
C VAL A 455 -1.05 -8.33 -2.89
N ILE A 456 -0.27 -9.33 -2.46
CA ILE A 456 1.11 -9.51 -2.94
C ILE A 456 1.14 -9.91 -4.41
N PHE A 457 0.34 -10.90 -4.80
CA PHE A 457 0.33 -11.44 -6.16
C PHE A 457 -0.09 -10.42 -7.22
N PRO A 458 -1.21 -9.68 -7.09
CA PRO A 458 -1.62 -8.70 -8.11
C PRO A 458 -0.58 -7.58 -8.28
N ILE A 459 -0.10 -7.01 -7.18
CA ILE A 459 0.85 -5.90 -7.21
C ILE A 459 2.22 -6.34 -7.73
N GLY A 460 2.75 -7.46 -7.22
CA GLY A 460 4.03 -7.98 -7.68
C GLY A 460 4.00 -8.39 -9.17
N SER A 461 2.89 -8.96 -9.63
CA SER A 461 2.71 -9.28 -11.05
C SER A 461 2.64 -8.00 -11.89
N TRP A 462 1.91 -6.97 -11.45
CA TRP A 462 1.84 -5.69 -12.17
C TRP A 462 3.21 -5.04 -12.41
N ILE A 463 4.07 -5.06 -11.39
CA ILE A 463 5.41 -4.46 -11.47
C ILE A 463 6.30 -5.23 -12.44
N LEU A 464 6.12 -6.55 -12.48
CA LEU A 464 6.91 -7.48 -13.29
C LEU A 464 6.31 -7.75 -14.67
N ILE A 465 5.25 -7.04 -15.06
CA ILE A 465 4.74 -7.10 -16.45
C ILE A 465 5.72 -6.45 -17.43
N HIS A 466 6.42 -5.39 -17.01
CA HIS A 466 7.32 -4.64 -17.91
C HIS A 466 8.64 -4.28 -17.23
N PRO A 467 9.79 -4.47 -17.91
CA PRO A 467 11.11 -4.16 -17.35
C PRO A 467 11.28 -2.69 -16.96
N ASP A 468 10.67 -1.75 -17.69
CA ASP A 468 10.76 -0.33 -17.35
C ASP A 468 9.97 0.00 -16.08
N ARG A 469 8.91 -0.75 -15.75
CA ARG A 469 8.16 -0.59 -14.49
C ARG A 469 8.98 -1.08 -13.31
N PHE A 470 9.56 -2.25 -13.43
CA PHE A 470 10.51 -2.78 -12.45
C PHE A 470 11.69 -1.83 -12.26
N SER A 471 12.29 -1.35 -13.36
CA SER A 471 13.39 -0.38 -13.32
C SER A 471 12.96 0.94 -12.68
N SER A 472 11.77 1.46 -12.99
CA SER A 472 11.23 2.69 -12.38
C SER A 472 10.99 2.56 -10.88
N SER A 473 10.54 1.39 -10.43
CA SER A 473 10.36 1.09 -9.00
C SER A 473 11.69 1.07 -8.25
N GLY A 474 12.77 0.60 -8.91
CA GLY A 474 14.14 0.60 -8.37
C GLY A 474 14.91 1.91 -8.58
N SER A 475 14.62 2.66 -9.65
CA SER A 475 15.24 3.96 -9.95
C SER A 475 14.63 5.06 -9.10
N THR A 476 13.36 4.95 -8.69
CA THR A 476 12.82 5.77 -7.59
C THR A 476 13.62 5.58 -6.30
N ILE A 477 14.36 4.48 -6.13
CA ILE A 477 15.27 4.26 -4.99
C ILE A 477 16.73 4.63 -5.33
N ARG A 478 17.14 4.56 -6.62
CA ARG A 478 18.55 4.74 -7.08
C ARG A 478 18.87 6.04 -7.83
N HIS A 479 17.89 6.85 -8.24
CA HIS A 479 18.14 8.12 -8.97
C HIS A 479 18.92 9.16 -8.13
N ILE A 480 19.28 8.81 -6.89
CA ILE A 480 19.99 9.62 -5.90
C ILE A 480 21.51 9.61 -6.06
N GLN A 481 22.14 8.64 -6.73
CA GLN A 481 23.60 8.54 -6.66
C GLN A 481 24.37 9.11 -7.86
N GLY A 482 23.71 9.64 -8.89
CA GLY A 482 24.40 9.95 -10.16
C GLY A 482 24.11 11.28 -10.85
N VAL A 483 23.12 12.07 -10.45
CA VAL A 483 22.87 13.37 -11.11
C VAL A 483 22.47 14.38 -10.03
N GLY A 484 23.33 15.39 -9.86
CA GLY A 484 23.29 16.33 -8.75
C GLY A 484 22.03 17.19 -8.67
N LEU A 485 21.79 17.63 -7.43
CA LEU A 485 21.10 18.86 -7.02
C LEU A 485 19.68 19.07 -7.57
N MET A 486 18.70 18.61 -6.78
CA MET A 486 17.45 19.35 -6.61
C MET A 486 17.63 20.33 -5.43
N PRO A 487 17.06 21.55 -5.48
CA PRO A 487 17.20 22.53 -4.40
C PRO A 487 16.54 21.99 -3.13
N GLY A 488 17.31 21.92 -2.03
CA GLY A 488 16.82 21.52 -0.70
C GLY A 488 17.50 20.29 -0.06
N GLN A 489 18.50 19.68 -0.68
CA GLN A 489 19.29 18.63 -0.03
C GLN A 489 20.25 19.23 1.00
N SER A 490 19.87 19.22 2.28
CA SER A 490 20.85 19.24 3.36
C SER A 490 21.51 17.88 3.43
N GLU A 491 22.79 17.82 3.11
CA GLU A 491 23.69 16.75 3.53
C GLU A 491 23.52 16.57 5.04
N ASN A 492 22.94 15.45 5.48
CA ASN A 492 23.27 14.72 6.72
C ASN A 492 22.10 13.83 7.17
N SER A 493 22.46 12.58 7.50
CA SER A 493 21.65 11.48 8.05
C SER A 493 20.75 10.71 7.06
N ILE A 494 20.99 9.39 6.96
CA ILE A 494 20.15 8.39 6.28
C ILE A 494 18.76 8.27 6.95
N PHE A 495 18.64 8.73 8.20
CA PHE A 495 17.40 8.89 8.96
C PHE A 495 17.13 10.37 9.27
N SER A 496 16.89 11.21 8.26
CA SER A 496 16.39 12.54 8.60
C SER A 496 14.99 12.39 9.16
N LEU A 497 14.77 12.94 10.35
CA LEU A 497 13.45 13.06 10.97
C LEU A 497 12.55 14.03 10.19
N THR A 498 12.77 14.28 8.90
CA THR A 498 12.03 15.28 8.09
C THR A 498 10.53 15.10 8.20
N TYR A 499 10.05 13.86 8.20
CA TYR A 499 8.63 13.56 8.34
C TYR A 499 8.08 13.80 9.75
N PHE A 500 8.85 13.46 10.79
CA PHE A 500 8.48 13.80 12.16
C PHE A 500 8.54 15.30 12.39
N ARG A 501 9.56 15.96 11.84
CA ARG A 501 9.73 17.41 11.86
C ARG A 501 8.59 18.10 11.12
N GLU A 502 8.12 17.56 10.00
CA GLU A 502 6.92 18.07 9.33
C GLU A 502 5.67 17.93 10.21
N ILE A 503 5.50 16.80 10.90
CA ILE A 503 4.42 16.67 11.88
C ILE A 503 4.60 17.67 13.03
N LEU A 504 5.81 17.92 13.51
CA LEU A 504 6.05 18.85 14.62
C LEU A 504 5.84 20.32 14.21
N ASP A 505 6.42 20.73 13.09
CA ASP A 505 6.54 22.11 12.64
C ASP A 505 5.27 22.59 11.90
N ASN A 506 4.57 21.70 11.18
CA ASN A 506 3.49 22.04 10.23
C ASN A 506 2.15 21.35 10.49
N SER A 507 1.93 20.82 11.69
CA SER A 507 0.63 20.25 12.05
C SER A 507 -0.27 21.23 12.80
N PHE A 508 -1.41 20.72 13.28
CA PHE A 508 -2.41 21.43 14.06
C PHE A 508 -1.75 22.41 15.03
N TYR A 509 -2.21 23.66 15.09
CA TYR A 509 -1.76 24.63 16.10
C TYR A 509 -0.24 24.79 16.16
N ALA A 510 0.36 25.42 15.15
CA ALA A 510 1.74 25.87 15.29
C ALA A 510 1.86 26.75 16.56
N PRO A 511 2.78 26.46 17.49
CA PRO A 511 3.87 25.47 17.40
C PRO A 511 3.64 24.11 18.15
N TYR A 512 2.50 23.90 18.82
CA TYR A 512 2.36 22.80 19.80
C TYR A 512 1.50 21.60 19.37
N GLY A 513 0.56 21.70 18.43
CA GLY A 513 -0.31 20.56 18.15
C GLY A 513 0.38 19.41 17.38
N GLY A 514 1.57 19.64 16.84
CA GLY A 514 2.44 18.58 16.33
C GLY A 514 3.03 17.70 17.38
N TRP A 515 3.43 18.32 18.49
CA TRP A 515 3.80 17.59 19.68
C TRP A 515 2.63 16.74 20.18
N VAL A 516 1.40 17.26 20.15
CA VAL A 516 0.21 16.49 20.56
C VAL A 516 -0.02 15.26 19.66
N LEU A 517 0.12 15.39 18.34
CA LEU A 517 0.01 14.26 17.41
C LEU A 517 1.12 13.23 17.61
N CYS A 518 2.37 13.67 17.73
CA CYS A 518 3.51 12.78 17.96
C CYS A 518 3.40 12.07 19.31
N VAL A 519 3.01 12.78 20.37
CA VAL A 519 2.76 12.19 21.69
C VAL A 519 1.61 11.18 21.61
N GLY A 520 0.52 11.51 20.91
CA GLY A 520 -0.59 10.60 20.68
C GLY A 520 -0.17 9.31 19.96
N LEU A 521 0.66 9.43 18.92
CA LEU A 521 1.24 8.28 18.20
C LEU A 521 2.11 7.42 19.13
N ILE A 522 3.02 8.04 19.88
CA ILE A 522 3.94 7.32 20.79
C ILE A 522 3.17 6.62 21.92
N LEU A 523 2.24 7.33 22.58
CA LEU A 523 1.40 6.75 23.63
C LEU A 523 0.57 5.59 23.08
N GLY A 524 -0.06 5.76 21.92
CA GLY A 524 -0.83 4.71 21.27
C GLY A 524 -0.04 3.42 21.02
N ILE A 525 1.21 3.56 20.59
CA ILE A 525 2.13 2.41 20.41
C ILE A 525 2.51 1.79 21.76
N ILE A 526 2.92 2.58 22.75
CA ILE A 526 3.35 2.08 24.06
C ILE A 526 2.20 1.31 24.74
N PHE A 527 1.02 1.90 24.81
CA PHE A 527 -0.17 1.25 25.39
C PHE A 527 -0.60 0.03 24.60
N GLY A 528 -0.52 0.08 23.27
CA GLY A 528 -0.82 -1.05 22.40
C GLY A 528 0.13 -2.23 22.61
N VAL A 529 1.44 -1.98 22.73
CA VAL A 529 2.45 -3.01 23.04
C VAL A 529 2.21 -3.59 24.43
N PHE A 530 1.97 -2.75 25.43
CA PHE A 530 1.68 -3.20 26.79
C PHE A 530 0.43 -4.10 26.85
N ARG A 531 -0.65 -3.69 26.19
CA ARG A 531 -1.88 -4.47 26.08
C ARG A 531 -1.65 -5.79 25.34
N TYR A 532 -0.88 -5.77 24.26
CA TYR A 532 -0.53 -6.98 23.52
C TYR A 532 0.30 -7.95 24.37
N TRP A 533 1.24 -7.45 25.18
CA TRP A 533 1.99 -8.31 26.10
C TRP A 533 1.13 -8.93 27.19
N LYS A 534 0.17 -8.16 27.74
CA LYS A 534 -0.72 -8.61 28.80
C LYS A 534 -1.79 -9.59 28.31
N ASN A 535 -2.48 -9.25 27.22
CA ASN A 535 -3.68 -9.97 26.77
C ASN A 535 -3.47 -10.78 25.49
N ARG A 536 -2.33 -10.62 24.79
CA ARG A 536 -2.05 -11.23 23.47
C ARG A 536 -3.04 -10.85 22.37
N GLU A 537 -3.76 -9.76 22.56
CA GLU A 537 -4.72 -9.20 21.61
C GLU A 537 -4.22 -7.90 21.00
N VAL A 538 -4.44 -7.72 19.70
CA VAL A 538 -4.16 -6.47 18.99
C VAL A 538 -5.46 -5.67 18.96
N SER A 539 -5.45 -4.45 19.51
CA SER A 539 -6.60 -3.53 19.43
C SER A 539 -6.62 -2.77 18.09
N ALA A 540 -7.78 -2.20 17.72
CA ALA A 540 -7.93 -1.49 16.46
C ALA A 540 -7.06 -0.22 16.43
N SER A 541 -7.01 0.50 17.54
CA SER A 541 -6.14 1.68 17.69
C SER A 541 -4.66 1.33 17.52
N PHE A 542 -4.20 0.25 18.15
CA PHE A 542 -2.81 -0.19 18.05
C PHE A 542 -2.44 -0.60 16.63
N PHE A 543 -3.33 -1.33 15.94
CA PHE A 543 -3.14 -1.69 14.54
C PHE A 543 -2.96 -0.46 13.64
N LEU A 544 -3.79 0.58 13.81
CA LEU A 544 -3.72 1.80 13.02
C LEU A 544 -2.48 2.65 13.36
N PHE A 545 -2.13 2.80 14.64
CA PHE A 545 -0.90 3.51 15.00
C PHE A 545 0.33 2.82 14.44
N LEU A 546 0.36 1.49 14.49
CA LEU A 546 1.46 0.71 13.96
C LEU A 546 1.54 0.82 12.43
N SER A 547 0.40 0.84 11.73
CA SER A 547 0.36 1.05 10.28
C SER A 547 0.88 2.43 9.88
N VAL A 548 0.51 3.47 10.61
CA VAL A 548 1.02 4.85 10.40
C VAL A 548 2.52 4.92 10.69
N LEU A 549 2.98 4.39 11.83
CA LEU A 549 4.39 4.44 12.22
C LEU A 549 5.29 3.73 11.20
N ILE A 550 4.94 2.49 10.83
CA ILE A 550 5.69 1.73 9.81
C ILE A 550 5.63 2.45 8.47
N SER A 551 4.53 3.14 8.16
CA SER A 551 4.44 3.92 6.93
C SER A 551 5.35 5.14 6.92
N ILE A 552 5.48 5.86 8.03
CA ILE A 552 6.43 6.99 8.17
C ILE A 552 7.88 6.49 8.02
N LEU A 553 8.22 5.37 8.65
CA LEU A 553 9.54 4.74 8.51
C LEU A 553 9.78 4.26 7.08
N GLY A 554 8.79 3.63 6.46
CA GLY A 554 8.84 3.18 5.07
C GLY A 554 9.03 4.33 4.09
N LEU A 555 8.35 5.46 4.30
CA LEU A 555 8.58 6.67 3.50
C LEU A 555 10.03 7.15 3.62
N THR A 556 10.57 7.19 4.84
CA THR A 556 11.98 7.60 5.09
C THR A 556 12.98 6.76 4.29
N LEU A 557 12.69 5.47 4.12
CA LEU A 557 13.54 4.54 3.36
C LEU A 557 13.28 4.56 1.85
N MET A 558 12.03 4.74 1.42
CA MET A 558 11.63 4.59 0.01
C MET A 558 11.54 5.90 -0.78
N THR A 559 11.55 7.07 -0.13
CA THR A 559 11.40 8.37 -0.80
C THR A 559 12.70 9.18 -0.80
N PRO A 560 13.38 9.28 -1.96
CA PRO A 560 14.61 10.05 -2.14
C PRO A 560 14.55 11.50 -1.72
N ASN A 561 13.48 12.14 -2.17
CA ASN A 561 13.35 13.58 -2.22
C ASN A 561 12.98 14.12 -0.84
N ARG A 562 12.63 13.22 0.11
CA ARG A 562 12.23 13.52 1.48
C ARG A 562 11.22 14.67 1.56
N GLN A 563 10.41 14.82 0.52
CA GLN A 563 9.46 15.91 0.42
C GLN A 563 8.38 15.67 1.46
N ALA A 564 8.26 16.63 2.37
CA ALA A 564 7.36 16.59 3.52
C ALA A 564 5.93 16.19 3.13
N ARG A 565 5.49 16.59 1.92
CA ARG A 565 4.18 16.26 1.33
C ARG A 565 3.78 14.80 1.40
N HIS A 566 4.73 13.88 1.32
CA HIS A 566 4.42 12.46 1.31
C HIS A 566 3.72 11.97 2.59
N ILE A 567 3.82 12.69 3.71
CA ILE A 567 3.19 12.28 4.97
C ILE A 567 1.69 12.60 5.06
N TYR A 568 1.18 13.53 4.25
CA TYR A 568 -0.20 14.01 4.41
C TYR A 568 -1.27 12.95 4.16
N HIS A 569 -0.97 11.89 3.39
CA HIS A 569 -1.89 10.76 3.20
C HIS A 569 -2.13 9.94 4.49
N LEU A 570 -1.24 10.03 5.48
CA LEU A 570 -1.36 9.28 6.75
C LEU A 570 -2.16 10.01 7.83
N TYR A 571 -2.36 11.33 7.68
CA TYR A 571 -3.07 12.14 8.68
C TYR A 571 -4.50 11.66 8.97
N PRO A 572 -5.32 11.29 7.97
CA PRO A 572 -6.65 10.76 8.23
C PRO A 572 -6.61 9.51 9.11
N ALA A 573 -5.67 8.59 8.85
CA ALA A 573 -5.51 7.38 9.64
C ALA A 573 -4.99 7.66 11.05
N LEU A 574 -4.06 8.60 11.21
CA LEU A 574 -3.54 9.02 12.51
C LEU A 574 -4.64 9.61 13.41
N LEU A 575 -5.47 10.51 12.88
CA LEU A 575 -6.59 11.11 13.62
C LEU A 575 -7.64 10.08 14.00
N ILE A 576 -7.97 9.15 13.08
CA ILE A 576 -8.88 8.05 13.37
C ILE A 576 -8.29 7.13 14.45
N ALA A 577 -6.99 6.84 14.41
CA ALA A 577 -6.30 6.03 15.41
C ALA A 577 -6.41 6.67 16.81
N ILE A 578 -6.19 7.97 16.92
CA ILE A 578 -6.35 8.74 18.18
C ILE A 578 -7.79 8.67 18.68
N CYS A 579 -8.77 8.85 17.80
CA CYS A 579 -10.19 8.77 18.17
C CYS A 579 -10.57 7.39 18.70
N ILE A 580 -10.16 6.33 18.01
CA ILE A 580 -10.42 4.94 18.43
C ILE A 580 -9.68 4.62 19.72
N PHE A 581 -8.44 5.11 19.88
CA PHE A 581 -7.67 4.92 21.11
C PHE A 581 -8.38 5.52 22.32
N CYS A 582 -8.87 6.75 22.19
CA CYS A 582 -9.65 7.38 23.25
C CYS A 582 -10.88 6.52 23.56
N TYR A 583 -11.65 6.14 22.53
CA TYR A 583 -12.85 5.32 22.67
C TYR A 583 -12.62 3.96 23.34
N GLU A 584 -11.64 3.18 22.88
CA GLU A 584 -11.32 1.87 23.45
C GLU A 584 -10.91 1.98 24.92
N LYS A 585 -10.24 3.07 25.32
CA LYS A 585 -9.78 3.31 26.69
C LYS A 585 -10.81 3.95 27.61
N PHE A 586 -11.83 4.64 27.07
CA PHE A 586 -12.95 5.16 27.87
C PHE A 586 -13.73 4.05 28.60
N HIS A 587 -13.69 2.82 28.07
CA HIS A 587 -14.38 1.67 28.65
C HIS A 587 -13.60 0.93 29.75
N GLU A 588 -12.29 1.21 29.90
CA GLU A 588 -11.46 0.55 30.92
C GLU A 588 -11.38 1.46 32.16
N GLU A 589 -11.99 1.05 33.28
CA GLU A 589 -12.17 1.91 34.49
C GLU A 589 -10.89 2.58 34.99
N ARG A 590 -9.75 1.88 34.91
CA ARG A 590 -8.45 2.41 35.37
C ARG A 590 -7.85 3.47 34.45
N GLU A 591 -8.16 3.45 33.15
CA GLU A 591 -7.55 4.32 32.15
C GLU A 591 -8.51 5.40 31.62
N LYS A 592 -9.75 5.39 32.09
CA LYS A 592 -10.80 6.34 31.74
C LYS A 592 -10.38 7.79 31.99
N VAL A 593 -9.69 8.08 33.10
CA VAL A 593 -9.22 9.44 33.43
C VAL A 593 -8.20 9.94 32.40
N LEU A 594 -7.25 9.09 32.02
CA LEU A 594 -6.24 9.43 31.02
C LEU A 594 -6.88 9.64 29.64
N SER A 595 -7.82 8.77 29.25
CA SER A 595 -8.55 8.91 27.99
C SER A 595 -9.41 10.18 27.95
N CYS A 596 -10.16 10.48 29.04
CA CYS A 596 -10.88 11.74 29.21
C CYS A 596 -9.95 12.94 29.02
N LEU A 597 -8.76 12.90 29.63
CA LEU A 597 -7.79 13.98 29.56
C LEU A 597 -7.26 14.17 28.13
N VAL A 598 -6.86 13.09 27.46
CA VAL A 598 -6.40 13.15 26.05
C VAL A 598 -7.50 13.67 25.15
N TYR A 599 -8.72 13.15 25.28
CA TYR A 599 -9.87 13.60 24.51
C TYR A 599 -10.19 15.09 24.77
N SER A 600 -10.15 15.51 26.03
CA SER A 600 -10.36 16.91 26.42
C SER A 600 -9.28 17.82 25.87
N ILE A 601 -8.02 17.38 25.86
CA ILE A 601 -6.92 18.10 25.20
C ILE A 601 -7.24 18.27 23.72
N PHE A 602 -7.57 17.20 22.99
CA PHE A 602 -7.89 17.29 21.56
C PHE A 602 -9.09 18.21 21.28
N ILE A 603 -10.14 18.14 22.10
CA ILE A 603 -11.29 19.05 21.99
C ILE A 603 -10.91 20.49 22.31
N MET A 604 -10.17 20.72 23.40
CA MET A 604 -9.75 22.06 23.81
C MET A 604 -8.84 22.71 22.77
N PHE A 605 -7.94 21.94 22.16
CA PHE A 605 -7.20 22.39 20.98
C PHE A 605 -8.21 22.72 19.87
N THR A 606 -9.01 21.74 19.43
CA THR A 606 -10.00 21.88 18.34
C THR A 606 -10.88 23.14 18.47
N LEU A 607 -11.49 23.34 19.63
CA LEU A 607 -12.40 24.45 19.94
C LEU A 607 -11.67 25.76 20.23
N GLY A 608 -10.55 25.70 20.95
CA GLY A 608 -9.73 26.86 21.30
C GLY A 608 -9.18 27.56 20.06
N TYR A 609 -8.77 26.78 19.05
CA TYR A 609 -8.41 27.35 17.74
C TYR A 609 -9.53 28.02 17.02
N TRP A 610 -10.67 27.34 17.02
CA TRP A 610 -11.79 27.73 16.20
C TRP A 610 -12.29 29.07 16.71
N SER A 611 -12.17 29.29 18.02
CA SER A 611 -12.41 30.55 18.71
C SER A 611 -11.31 31.60 18.47
N TRP A 612 -10.02 31.22 18.42
CA TRP A 612 -8.90 32.19 18.35
C TRP A 612 -8.47 32.59 16.93
N LYS A 613 -8.40 31.65 15.98
CA LYS A 613 -7.74 31.83 14.67
C LYS A 613 -8.58 31.39 13.47
N TYR A 614 -9.89 31.62 13.52
CA TYR A 614 -10.79 31.29 12.39
C TYR A 614 -10.35 31.92 11.05
N SER A 615 -9.68 33.09 11.08
CA SER A 615 -9.16 33.79 9.90
C SER A 615 -7.74 33.40 9.47
N ASP A 616 -6.83 33.13 10.42
CA ASP A 616 -5.36 33.03 10.18
C ASP A 616 -4.91 31.70 9.52
N ILE A 617 -5.66 30.59 9.63
CA ILE A 617 -5.34 29.37 8.81
C ILE A 617 -5.29 29.76 7.34
N TRP A 618 -6.27 30.56 6.92
CA TRP A 618 -6.49 30.85 5.52
C TRP A 618 -5.43 31.78 4.92
N GLU A 619 -4.87 32.66 5.75
CA GLU A 619 -3.78 33.55 5.36
C GLU A 619 -2.43 32.82 5.33
N ARG A 620 -2.25 31.81 6.20
CA ARG A 620 -1.05 30.94 6.22
C ARG A 620 -1.07 29.84 5.17
N THR A 621 -2.24 29.31 4.82
CA THR A 621 -2.37 28.33 3.74
C THR A 621 -2.34 29.05 2.40
N ASN A 622 -1.23 28.93 1.67
CA ASN A 622 -1.24 29.22 0.24
C ASN A 622 -2.21 28.23 -0.45
N LEU A 623 -3.52 28.50 -0.46
CA LEU A 623 -4.50 27.65 -1.17
C LEU A 623 -4.13 27.49 -2.66
N CYS A 624 -3.36 28.44 -3.17
CA CYS A 624 -2.79 28.47 -4.51
C CYS A 624 -1.42 27.81 -4.46
N PHE A 625 -1.37 26.53 -4.83
CA PHE A 625 -0.14 25.73 -4.81
C PHE A 625 0.95 26.30 -5.74
N SER A 626 0.55 26.99 -6.82
CA SER A 626 1.39 27.75 -7.74
C SER A 626 1.88 29.10 -7.21
N GLY A 627 1.53 29.47 -5.97
CA GLY A 627 1.73 30.79 -5.41
C GLY A 627 0.66 31.79 -5.85
N THR A 628 0.80 33.02 -5.36
CA THR A 628 -0.09 34.15 -5.70
C THR A 628 0.51 35.06 -6.77
N ASP A 629 1.75 34.81 -7.19
CA ASP A 629 2.40 35.61 -8.23
C ASP A 629 1.99 35.14 -9.62
N ARG A 630 1.18 35.95 -10.28
CA ARG A 630 0.72 35.70 -11.66
C ARG A 630 1.87 35.80 -12.67
N SER A 631 2.93 36.55 -12.34
CA SER A 631 4.03 36.82 -13.26
C SER A 631 4.77 35.57 -13.70
N LEU A 632 4.80 34.55 -12.83
CA LEU A 632 5.42 33.27 -13.10
C LEU A 632 4.79 32.56 -14.30
N PHE A 633 3.50 32.73 -14.58
CA PHE A 633 2.77 31.96 -15.60
C PHE A 633 2.57 32.67 -16.93
N PHE A 634 3.02 33.91 -17.06
CA PHE A 634 2.83 34.68 -18.28
C PHE A 634 3.46 34.04 -19.52
N THR A 635 4.61 33.37 -19.36
CA THR A 635 5.23 32.62 -20.47
C THR A 635 4.31 31.52 -20.99
N ALA A 636 3.64 30.80 -20.09
CA ALA A 636 2.75 29.71 -20.47
C ALA A 636 1.46 30.23 -21.11
N GLU A 637 0.86 31.28 -20.56
CA GLU A 637 -0.31 31.95 -21.15
C GLU A 637 0.00 32.48 -22.56
N ASP A 638 1.15 33.16 -22.73
CA ASP A 638 1.58 33.67 -24.03
C ASP A 638 1.83 32.50 -25.02
N ALA A 639 2.51 31.43 -24.56
CA ALA A 639 2.76 30.23 -25.36
C ALA A 639 1.46 29.54 -25.81
N GLU A 640 0.49 29.38 -24.91
CA GLU A 640 -0.83 28.82 -25.24
C GLU A 640 -1.52 29.65 -26.33
N SER A 641 -1.46 30.98 -26.23
CA SER A 641 -2.04 31.88 -27.24
C SER A 641 -1.40 31.74 -28.62
N VAL A 642 -0.09 31.51 -28.68
CA VAL A 642 0.64 31.25 -29.93
C VAL A 642 0.25 29.88 -30.46
N PHE A 643 0.38 28.83 -29.66
CA PHE A 643 0.10 27.46 -30.08
C PHE A 643 -1.35 27.27 -30.56
N LEU A 644 -2.33 27.86 -29.88
CA LEU A 644 -3.74 27.79 -30.31
C LEU A 644 -3.97 28.35 -31.71
N LYS A 645 -3.24 29.40 -32.09
CA LYS A 645 -3.33 29.99 -33.44
C LYS A 645 -2.54 29.20 -34.47
N THR A 646 -1.42 28.61 -34.08
CA THR A 646 -0.44 28.05 -35.02
C THR A 646 -0.50 26.55 -35.22
N VAL A 647 -1.05 25.78 -34.26
CA VAL A 647 -1.16 24.31 -34.31
C VAL A 647 -2.37 23.92 -35.15
N ASN A 648 -2.17 23.77 -36.46
CA ASN A 648 -3.23 23.43 -37.43
C ASN A 648 -3.03 22.08 -38.14
N ARG A 649 -1.90 21.40 -37.89
CA ARG A 649 -1.52 20.10 -38.44
C ARG A 649 -0.87 19.25 -37.34
N PRO A 650 -0.63 17.94 -37.54
CA PRO A 650 0.15 17.13 -36.62
C PRO A 650 1.48 17.82 -36.29
N SER A 651 1.82 17.92 -35.00
CA SER A 651 2.90 18.78 -34.55
C SER A 651 3.80 18.12 -33.49
N VAL A 652 5.08 18.48 -33.51
CA VAL A 652 6.11 17.99 -32.59
C VAL A 652 6.70 19.16 -31.79
N LEU A 653 6.73 19.06 -30.47
CA LEU A 653 7.37 20.03 -29.60
C LEU A 653 8.79 19.59 -29.24
N TRP A 654 9.75 20.46 -29.49
CA TRP A 654 11.10 20.37 -28.98
C TRP A 654 11.32 21.48 -27.94
N ASN A 655 11.09 21.13 -26.68
CA ASN A 655 11.27 22.04 -25.56
C ASN A 655 12.74 22.05 -25.10
N LEU A 656 13.46 23.12 -25.42
CA LEU A 656 14.86 23.38 -25.07
C LEU A 656 15.02 24.22 -23.80
N LEU A 657 13.93 24.67 -23.16
CA LEU A 657 14.00 25.35 -21.86
C LEU A 657 14.81 24.50 -20.87
N SER A 658 15.59 25.14 -20.01
CA SER A 658 16.40 24.45 -19.01
C SER A 658 15.52 23.54 -18.13
N LEU A 659 16.06 22.43 -17.60
CA LEU A 659 15.28 21.54 -16.72
C LEU A 659 14.82 22.24 -15.44
N GLU A 660 15.52 23.31 -15.04
CA GLU A 660 15.22 24.14 -13.88
C GLU A 660 14.23 25.27 -14.19
N HIS A 661 13.93 25.53 -15.47
CA HIS A 661 13.03 26.58 -15.87
C HIS A 661 11.60 26.30 -15.38
N HIS A 662 11.07 27.17 -14.52
CA HIS A 662 9.76 26.99 -13.88
C HIS A 662 8.61 26.75 -14.86
N ASN A 663 8.61 27.41 -16.03
CA ASN A 663 7.54 27.29 -17.05
C ASN A 663 7.71 26.14 -18.04
N ARG A 664 8.77 25.34 -17.95
CA ARG A 664 8.97 24.19 -18.83
C ARG A 664 7.77 23.24 -18.90
N PRO A 665 7.21 22.72 -17.77
CA PRO A 665 6.03 21.87 -17.79
C PRO A 665 4.79 22.60 -18.34
N ASP A 666 4.64 23.88 -18.02
CA ASP A 666 3.45 24.66 -18.34
C ASP A 666 3.38 24.97 -19.84
N VAL A 667 4.54 25.19 -20.48
CA VAL A 667 4.65 25.31 -21.95
C VAL A 667 4.30 23.99 -22.64
N VAL A 668 4.74 22.85 -22.09
CA VAL A 668 4.35 21.53 -22.62
C VAL A 668 2.83 21.35 -22.51
N LEU A 669 2.25 21.65 -21.34
CA LEU A 669 0.80 21.59 -21.15
C LEU A 669 0.06 22.50 -22.13
N SER A 670 0.54 23.72 -22.33
CA SER A 670 -0.03 24.69 -23.29
C SER A 670 -0.05 24.13 -24.72
N PHE A 671 1.02 23.46 -25.13
CA PHE A 671 1.09 22.80 -26.45
C PHE A 671 0.10 21.64 -26.58
N TYR A 672 -0.01 20.79 -25.54
CA TYR A 672 -0.98 19.69 -25.54
C TYR A 672 -2.43 20.17 -25.51
N ARG A 673 -2.72 21.25 -24.80
CA ARG A 673 -4.04 21.90 -24.82
C ARG A 673 -4.39 22.41 -26.22
N ALA A 674 -3.46 23.10 -26.87
CA ALA A 674 -3.67 23.58 -28.23
C ALA A 674 -3.96 22.44 -29.22
N GLY A 675 -3.22 21.33 -29.12
CA GLY A 675 -3.51 20.11 -29.90
C GLY A 675 -4.90 19.54 -29.63
N PHE A 676 -5.29 19.45 -28.36
CA PHE A 676 -6.61 18.95 -27.96
C PHE A 676 -7.76 19.79 -28.54
N TYR A 677 -7.69 21.11 -28.36
CA TYR A 677 -8.70 22.07 -28.85
C TYR A 677 -8.77 22.09 -30.39
N ASN A 678 -7.62 22.15 -31.06
CA ASN A 678 -7.55 22.19 -32.53
C ASN A 678 -7.74 20.82 -33.19
N ARG A 679 -7.98 19.77 -32.39
CA ARG A 679 -8.14 18.39 -32.83
C ARG A 679 -6.93 17.86 -33.63
N GLN A 680 -5.73 18.32 -33.30
CA GLN A 680 -4.49 17.91 -33.95
C GLN A 680 -3.70 16.95 -33.07
N ARG A 681 -3.00 15.99 -33.70
CA ARG A 681 -2.10 15.08 -32.99
C ARG A 681 -0.82 15.83 -32.61
N VAL A 682 -0.55 15.92 -31.32
CA VAL A 682 0.62 16.59 -30.78
C VAL A 682 1.48 15.64 -29.96
N ARG A 683 2.81 15.79 -30.03
CA ARG A 683 3.75 15.02 -29.22
C ARG A 683 5.02 15.80 -28.92
N GLU A 684 5.71 15.43 -27.86
CA GLU A 684 7.10 15.84 -27.66
C GLU A 684 8.06 15.06 -28.58
N LYS A 685 9.20 15.69 -28.87
CA LYS A 685 10.32 15.09 -29.60
C LYS A 685 10.84 13.86 -28.84
N ASN A 686 11.02 12.75 -29.54
CA ASN A 686 11.60 11.54 -28.92
C ASN A 686 13.11 11.72 -28.71
N LYS A 687 13.68 11.16 -27.62
CA LYS A 687 15.12 11.30 -27.32
C LYS A 687 16.06 10.82 -28.43
N LYS A 688 15.64 9.83 -29.22
CA LYS A 688 16.42 9.26 -30.33
C LYS A 688 16.14 9.93 -31.68
N GLU A 689 15.22 10.87 -31.72
CA GLU A 689 14.82 11.54 -32.95
C GLU A 689 15.79 12.68 -33.22
N GLU A 690 16.53 12.58 -34.31
CA GLU A 690 17.40 13.65 -34.77
C GLU A 690 16.57 14.74 -35.46
N PHE A 691 16.99 15.98 -35.27
CA PHE A 691 16.37 17.11 -35.94
C PHE A 691 16.99 17.24 -37.32
N ASP A 692 16.18 17.08 -38.37
CA ASP A 692 16.59 17.19 -39.76
C ASP A 692 15.55 18.01 -40.53
N LEU A 693 15.94 19.21 -40.96
CA LEU A 693 15.07 20.15 -41.67
C LEU A 693 14.49 19.56 -42.95
N GLN A 694 15.26 18.75 -43.71
CA GLN A 694 14.78 18.16 -44.95
C GLN A 694 13.72 17.09 -44.66
N LYS A 695 13.98 16.26 -43.65
CA LYS A 695 13.03 15.24 -43.22
C LYS A 695 11.72 15.86 -42.69
N ILE A 696 11.81 16.98 -41.99
CA ILE A 696 10.65 17.71 -41.46
C ILE A 696 9.80 18.27 -42.60
N ARG A 697 10.43 18.84 -43.64
CA ARG A 697 9.73 19.31 -44.84
C ARG A 697 8.91 18.20 -45.49
N ILE A 698 9.45 16.98 -45.54
CA ILE A 698 8.79 15.81 -46.14
C ILE A 698 7.72 15.21 -45.21
N SER A 699 7.85 15.33 -43.88
CA SER A 699 6.99 14.64 -42.92
C SER A 699 5.58 15.25 -42.76
N GLY A 700 5.32 16.42 -43.36
CA GLY A 700 4.06 17.16 -43.26
C GLY A 700 3.64 17.56 -41.83
N SER A 701 4.56 17.49 -40.86
CA SER A 701 4.30 17.81 -39.45
C SER A 701 5.02 19.09 -39.05
N ASN A 702 4.36 19.96 -38.29
CA ASN A 702 4.99 21.19 -37.81
C ASN A 702 5.87 20.90 -36.60
N TRP A 703 7.06 21.48 -36.56
CA TRP A 703 7.94 21.43 -35.41
C TRP A 703 7.92 22.77 -34.68
N PHE A 704 7.72 22.71 -33.37
CA PHE A 704 7.74 23.87 -32.48
C PHE A 704 8.95 23.75 -31.57
N ILE A 705 9.81 24.76 -31.58
CA ILE A 705 11.06 24.76 -30.82
C ILE A 705 10.98 25.90 -29.83
N VAL A 706 11.16 25.61 -28.55
CA VAL A 706 11.01 26.60 -27.48
C VAL A 706 12.30 26.70 -26.68
N ALA A 707 12.87 27.89 -26.54
CA ALA A 707 14.07 28.14 -25.72
C ALA A 707 13.95 29.47 -24.97
N ASP A 708 14.86 29.70 -24.02
CA ASP A 708 14.88 30.93 -23.20
C ASP A 708 15.13 32.17 -24.08
N LYS A 709 15.97 32.03 -25.12
CA LYS A 709 16.31 33.10 -26.08
C LYS A 709 16.21 32.60 -27.52
N CYS A 710 15.82 33.48 -28.44
CA CYS A 710 15.73 33.14 -29.86
C CYS A 710 17.10 32.79 -30.47
N ASP A 711 18.18 33.45 -30.03
CA ASP A 711 19.54 33.18 -30.50
C ASP A 711 20.00 31.74 -30.20
N GLU A 712 19.54 31.16 -29.09
CA GLU A 712 19.91 29.78 -28.73
C GLU A 712 19.31 28.77 -29.71
N ILE A 713 18.08 29.03 -30.18
CA ILE A 713 17.41 28.25 -31.21
C ILE A 713 18.21 28.37 -32.51
N GLY A 714 18.58 29.59 -32.88
CA GLY A 714 19.35 29.86 -34.09
C GLY A 714 20.70 29.16 -34.12
N ASN A 715 21.45 29.23 -33.01
CA ASN A 715 22.76 28.59 -32.88
C ASN A 715 22.69 27.06 -32.91
N ARG A 716 21.65 26.44 -32.34
CA ARG A 716 21.50 24.97 -32.35
C ARG A 716 21.04 24.41 -33.69
N ILE A 717 20.38 25.22 -34.51
CA ILE A 717 19.80 24.79 -35.80
C ILE A 717 20.62 25.32 -36.99
N GLY A 718 21.56 26.24 -36.75
CA GLY A 718 22.36 26.87 -37.79
C GLY A 718 21.59 27.93 -38.59
N ILE A 719 20.57 28.55 -38.00
CA ILE A 719 19.74 29.61 -38.63
C ILE A 719 20.01 30.93 -37.88
N PRO A 720 20.64 31.94 -38.49
CA PRO A 720 20.94 33.19 -37.80
C PRO A 720 19.66 33.96 -37.43
N PHE A 721 19.57 34.40 -36.17
CA PHE A 721 18.54 35.31 -35.67
C PHE A 721 18.98 36.77 -35.94
N GLU A 722 19.08 37.19 -37.20
CA GLU A 722 19.37 38.60 -37.51
C GLU A 722 18.07 39.38 -37.77
N GLY A 723 17.93 40.48 -37.03
CA GLY A 723 16.74 41.31 -36.96
C GLY A 723 16.12 41.62 -38.32
N SER A 724 14.91 41.09 -38.53
CA SER A 724 13.89 41.62 -39.42
C SER A 724 14.39 42.18 -40.77
N LYS A 725 14.90 41.34 -41.68
CA LYS A 725 14.98 41.65 -43.13
C LYS A 725 15.11 40.38 -44.02
N ARG A 726 14.07 39.51 -43.98
CA ARG A 726 13.66 38.47 -44.98
C ARG A 726 14.62 37.26 -45.22
N PRO A 727 14.12 36.06 -45.63
CA PRO A 727 12.85 35.75 -46.29
C PRO A 727 11.79 35.19 -45.34
N VAL A 728 10.67 35.91 -45.24
CA VAL A 728 9.47 35.51 -44.51
C VAL A 728 8.58 34.73 -45.48
N SER A 729 8.44 33.43 -45.26
CA SER A 729 7.19 32.69 -45.52
C SER A 729 7.11 31.33 -44.82
N GLU A 730 8.24 30.70 -44.45
CA GLU A 730 8.25 29.31 -43.93
C GLU A 730 8.69 29.13 -42.45
N THR A 731 9.21 30.19 -41.79
CA THR A 731 9.62 30.15 -40.37
C THR A 731 8.98 31.28 -39.60
N ASP A 732 8.13 30.93 -38.62
CA ASP A 732 7.43 31.90 -37.78
C ASP A 732 8.10 31.98 -36.41
N TRP A 733 8.84 33.06 -36.17
CA TRP A 733 9.40 33.40 -34.86
C TRP A 733 8.37 34.14 -34.03
N ASN A 734 8.08 33.62 -32.83
CA ASN A 734 7.17 34.22 -31.87
C ASN A 734 7.92 34.47 -30.56
N GLN A 735 8.30 35.73 -30.33
CA GLN A 735 8.89 36.14 -29.07
C GLN A 735 7.78 36.30 -28.01
N ILE A 736 7.93 35.61 -26.89
CA ILE A 736 6.99 35.67 -25.76
C ILE A 736 7.71 36.10 -24.48
N ARG A 737 6.99 36.43 -23.42
CA ARG A 737 7.63 36.86 -22.17
C ARG A 737 8.42 35.70 -21.57
N GLY A 738 9.75 35.84 -21.52
CA GLY A 738 10.66 34.87 -20.90
C GLY A 738 11.03 33.67 -21.77
N ALA A 739 10.57 33.58 -23.02
CA ALA A 739 10.96 32.51 -23.94
C ALA A 739 10.76 32.92 -25.41
N CYS A 740 11.19 32.07 -26.33
CA CYS A 740 11.01 32.23 -27.77
C CYS A 740 10.48 30.92 -28.37
N ILE A 741 9.48 31.03 -29.25
CA ILE A 741 8.87 29.90 -29.96
C ILE A 741 9.17 30.05 -31.46
N LEU A 742 9.85 29.07 -32.04
CA LEU A 742 10.04 28.94 -33.47
C LEU A 742 9.12 27.84 -34.01
N LYS A 743 8.30 28.16 -35.00
CA LYS A 743 7.58 27.17 -35.81
C LYS A 743 8.35 26.90 -37.10
N VAL A 744 8.59 25.62 -37.37
CA VAL A 744 9.18 25.10 -38.60
C VAL A 744 8.14 24.18 -39.26
N GLY A 745 7.64 24.56 -40.43
CA GLY A 745 6.61 23.79 -41.15
C GLY A 745 7.17 22.90 -42.26
N GLY A 746 6.40 21.87 -42.63
CA GLY A 746 6.48 21.24 -43.96
C GLY A 746 5.33 21.77 -44.83
N GLU A 747 5.57 21.88 -46.15
CA GLU A 747 4.62 22.42 -47.15
C GLU A 747 3.20 21.82 -47.03
#